data_AF-A0A916VYP5-F1
#
_entry.id   AF-A0A916VYP5-F1
#
_cell.length_a   1.000
_cell.length_b   1.000
_cell.length_c   1.000
_cell.angle_alpha   90.00
_cell.angle_beta   90.00
_cell.angle_gamma   90.00
#
_symmetry.space_group_name_H-M   'P 1'
#
loop_
_entity.id
_entity.type
_entity.pdbx_description
1 polymer ?
#
loop_
_entity_poly.entity_id
_entity_poly.type
_entity_poly.pdbx_seq_one_letter_code
_entity_poly.pdbx_strand_id
1 'polypeptide(L)'
;MRRILATLVTIGILSFPSALRACSIDSPPSSPAKAISIPYEATRDGLVTLVIEDQHGNRIRNLVADYPVHKGHNTIPWDGSSLKGVAAPGRYHVRGLFHQRIVPRLQYSIYSPGAPPWPTADGTGAWLADHTPPASVLFLPEGSPWPTHSTAPQILLGAQAAEAGHALMWTDLNGRKLDGIKIRGWNGGIALARDIGHHGNPDHIAYTVYVVNPSRDFGKTDPGALQVFAITKTGLTPMAKVVSGIQTHDAFRELVGLSAYNGLLLLSSPAGNEIVAFDVRGGAQDPFAKIKLPHVGALAFEPDGHLLVATGRAITRFTVVNNWHTLSLANPEVVIPASALQAPKQIIESDSEIYVTDWGSCHQVKVFSATTGKELRVIGHPGGPQIGAYDEQRMAHPLGMTIDSNGVLWVAEEDYLPKRISRWDARTGRFLNAWYGPTQYGGGGFADPHDLYRAYYPSIGNPGSMGLLEFRVDPATGNSRLTAVRYRFPDPLNDLISYGGYSTKPIFFPNDMIPAGSHGGITPAQTFYSNGHQYFTDSYNTYWYNQTTVTTLWILEDGVCRPIASAGWVGAKGSAYHWAALDRPEIQRRIPAGNPDQTFFIWTDRNHDHAVQPDEVEFVRPAVPGSAGVVFQPDLSVISGGPYHLPTASVDTAGVPSYDLKKLTLVSHTPATGDVALSPDGWFLAGMSGYKDGHLRWTMATHSSSVPPAGPGDIQDPKRMLGYPVRPARGAAGYLVARYSYMGQIYVYTVDGLLVTTLGGDTRLAPFWPYPKQTLGMEITNLSFDAEQFWPFMFSEDDGNVYLSVGKWHTSIVRLDGLDSIQRVDLGNITVSRSQLAQAAPLRAQSLSLEKRKDEVKVHRFTAIPAASEAWSENDWAAIDKSSSFQLGTDGKNLIVAYRTSHPDLLRNSAAEFPFAFTQGGGLDLMLRSTGPSDDRHATIGDERLFVTRRNGKLLAVLYHQKAAMPGNRVTFSSPVGEVVFDDVQDVSDRVTLSADGSFYQLTVPLSLLGLDPSPGRQYRGDVGFVLSDGTRAQARVYWHNKADAMTADVPSEANLNPGQWGLFHF
;
A
#
# COMPACT_ATOMS: atom_id res chain seq x y z
N MET A 1 26.27 -2.29 -67.79
CA MET A 1 26.74 -1.31 -68.81
C MET A 1 27.66 -0.31 -68.08
N ARG A 2 28.85 0.08 -68.58
CA ARG A 2 29.14 1.16 -69.57
C ARG A 2 28.46 2.49 -69.17
N ARG A 3 29.10 3.68 -69.06
CA ARG A 3 30.42 4.29 -69.46
C ARG A 3 30.79 5.44 -68.44
N ILE A 4 31.81 6.30 -68.59
CA ILE A 4 33.30 6.15 -68.66
C ILE A 4 33.99 7.54 -68.75
N LEU A 5 34.92 7.88 -67.82
CA LEU A 5 35.93 8.99 -67.84
C LEU A 5 35.37 10.46 -67.97
N ALA A 6 36.07 11.59 -67.74
CA ALA A 6 37.47 12.06 -67.92
C ALA A 6 37.71 13.38 -67.07
N THR A 7 38.88 14.06 -66.94
CA THR A 7 40.33 13.75 -66.95
C THR A 7 41.19 14.96 -66.47
N LEU A 8 42.13 14.73 -65.53
CA LEU A 8 43.42 15.38 -65.18
C LEU A 8 43.88 16.83 -65.62
N VAL A 9 44.56 17.53 -64.66
CA VAL A 9 45.85 18.32 -64.81
C VAL A 9 45.80 19.74 -65.47
N THR A 10 46.58 20.80 -65.13
CA THR A 10 47.91 20.99 -64.45
C THR A 10 48.06 22.26 -63.56
N ILE A 11 49.12 22.22 -62.74
CA ILE A 11 49.86 23.24 -61.94
C ILE A 11 49.95 24.70 -62.46
N GLY A 12 50.01 25.67 -61.54
CA GLY A 12 50.69 26.96 -61.68
C GLY A 12 51.31 27.44 -60.35
N ILE A 13 52.50 28.06 -60.36
CA ILE A 13 53.27 28.49 -59.15
C ILE A 13 53.63 29.97 -59.23
N LEU A 14 53.52 30.70 -58.11
CA LEU A 14 54.17 31.99 -57.85
C LEU A 14 54.40 32.17 -56.34
N SER A 15 55.35 33.01 -55.93
CA SER A 15 55.92 33.03 -54.56
C SER A 15 56.31 34.43 -54.04
N PHE A 16 56.56 34.51 -52.72
CA PHE A 16 57.17 35.61 -51.93
C PHE A 16 56.20 36.69 -51.36
N PRO A 17 56.56 37.41 -50.25
CA PRO A 17 56.73 36.81 -48.91
C PRO A 17 56.24 37.69 -47.72
N SER A 18 56.21 37.09 -46.51
CA SER A 18 56.14 37.76 -45.18
C SER A 18 54.79 38.43 -44.81
N ALA A 19 54.38 38.60 -43.55
CA ALA A 19 55.01 38.26 -42.26
C ALA A 19 53.95 38.05 -41.13
N LEU A 20 54.44 37.82 -39.90
CA LEU A 20 53.79 37.99 -38.58
C LEU A 20 52.99 36.83 -37.93
N ARG A 21 53.70 36.22 -36.97
CA ARG A 21 53.26 35.71 -35.65
C ARG A 21 52.29 34.52 -35.57
N ALA A 22 52.79 33.49 -34.89
CA ALA A 22 52.00 32.35 -34.42
C ALA A 22 51.13 32.70 -33.21
N CYS A 23 50.01 31.99 -33.08
CA CYS A 23 49.49 31.56 -31.79
C CYS A 23 49.00 30.11 -31.96
N SER A 24 49.83 29.15 -31.56
CA SER A 24 49.55 27.71 -31.71
C SER A 24 48.62 27.24 -30.59
N ILE A 25 47.40 26.85 -30.95
CA ILE A 25 46.52 26.05 -30.08
C ILE A 25 46.31 24.70 -30.79
N ASP A 26 47.34 23.87 -30.74
CA ASP A 26 47.23 22.45 -31.08
C ASP A 26 46.42 21.74 -29.99
N SER A 27 45.09 21.85 -30.08
CA SER A 27 44.20 20.90 -29.43
C SER A 27 44.37 19.56 -30.13
N PRO A 28 44.96 18.53 -29.49
CA PRO A 28 45.11 17.23 -30.13
C PRO A 28 43.72 16.66 -30.45
N PRO A 29 43.53 15.99 -31.60
CA PRO A 29 42.23 15.46 -31.98
C PRO A 29 41.72 14.52 -30.89
N SER A 30 40.52 14.80 -30.37
CA SER A 30 39.89 14.01 -29.33
C SER A 30 39.69 12.59 -29.83
N SER A 31 40.50 11.66 -29.30
CA SER A 31 40.33 10.23 -29.59
C SER A 31 38.90 9.84 -29.20
N PRO A 32 38.14 9.17 -30.07
CA PRO A 32 36.77 8.79 -29.77
C PRO A 32 36.77 7.94 -28.50
N ALA A 33 35.85 8.24 -27.58
CA ALA A 33 35.88 7.71 -26.23
C ALA A 33 35.70 6.17 -26.25
N LYS A 34 36.56 5.45 -25.54
CA LYS A 34 36.60 3.97 -25.58
C LYS A 34 36.28 3.39 -24.22
N ALA A 35 35.26 2.55 -24.17
CA ALA A 35 35.00 1.68 -23.03
C ALA A 35 36.07 0.58 -22.95
N ILE A 36 36.36 0.15 -21.72
CA ILE A 36 37.10 -1.07 -21.45
C ILE A 36 36.18 -2.24 -21.85
N SER A 37 36.60 -3.01 -22.85
CA SER A 37 35.78 -4.08 -23.43
C SER A 37 35.95 -5.39 -22.67
N ILE A 38 34.85 -5.98 -22.21
CA ILE A 38 34.81 -7.29 -21.55
C ILE A 38 34.09 -8.27 -22.51
N PRO A 39 34.79 -9.24 -23.12
CA PRO A 39 34.19 -10.19 -24.06
C PRO A 39 33.38 -11.26 -23.32
N TYR A 40 32.28 -11.71 -23.94
CA TYR A 40 31.45 -12.81 -23.44
C TYR A 40 30.93 -13.67 -24.60
N GLU A 41 31.24 -14.98 -24.58
CA GLU A 41 30.79 -15.92 -25.60
C GLU A 41 29.51 -16.64 -25.12
N ALA A 42 28.36 -16.24 -25.64
CA ALA A 42 27.07 -16.80 -25.23
C ALA A 42 26.73 -18.05 -26.06
N THR A 43 26.47 -19.18 -25.39
CA THR A 43 26.11 -20.45 -26.08
C THR A 43 24.74 -20.39 -26.77
N ARG A 44 23.88 -19.49 -26.31
CA ARG A 44 22.52 -19.17 -26.79
C ARG A 44 22.15 -17.77 -26.32
N ASP A 45 21.10 -17.20 -26.90
CA ASP A 45 20.51 -15.94 -26.44
C ASP A 45 20.01 -16.05 -24.98
N GLY A 46 20.11 -14.95 -24.23
CA GLY A 46 19.70 -14.90 -22.83
C GLY A 46 20.09 -13.61 -22.13
N LEU A 47 20.20 -13.68 -20.80
CA LEU A 47 20.48 -12.56 -19.92
C LEU A 47 21.78 -12.84 -19.14
N VAL A 48 22.61 -11.81 -18.95
CA VAL A 48 23.85 -11.89 -18.16
C VAL A 48 23.90 -10.79 -17.09
N THR A 49 24.24 -11.17 -15.86
CA THR A 49 24.61 -10.24 -14.79
C THR A 49 26.10 -10.41 -14.52
N LEU A 50 26.90 -9.34 -14.65
CA LEU A 50 28.34 -9.36 -14.44
C LEU A 50 28.78 -8.40 -13.33
N VAL A 51 29.84 -8.78 -12.62
CA VAL A 51 30.49 -7.98 -11.57
C VAL A 51 32.01 -8.04 -11.72
N ILE A 52 32.68 -7.00 -11.22
CA ILE A 52 34.14 -6.85 -11.24
C ILE A 52 34.64 -6.80 -9.80
N GLU A 53 35.64 -7.63 -9.48
CA GLU A 53 36.18 -7.80 -8.12
C GLU A 53 37.72 -7.71 -8.12
N ASP A 54 38.31 -7.34 -6.99
CA ASP A 54 39.77 -7.31 -6.83
C ASP A 54 40.38 -8.71 -6.59
N GLN A 55 41.70 -8.78 -6.46
CA GLN A 55 42.43 -10.04 -6.21
C GLN A 55 42.13 -10.69 -4.85
N HIS A 56 41.36 -10.02 -3.98
CA HIS A 56 40.94 -10.52 -2.67
C HIS A 56 39.44 -10.88 -2.64
N GLY A 57 38.72 -10.74 -3.76
CA GLY A 57 37.29 -11.01 -3.87
C GLY A 57 36.38 -9.87 -3.40
N ASN A 58 36.87 -8.63 -3.35
CA ASN A 58 36.08 -7.47 -2.94
C ASN A 58 35.47 -6.76 -4.16
N ARG A 59 34.21 -6.32 -4.06
CA ARG A 59 33.46 -5.70 -5.15
C ARG A 59 34.03 -4.34 -5.55
N ILE A 60 34.48 -4.25 -6.80
CA ILE A 60 34.95 -3.02 -7.44
C ILE A 60 33.80 -2.35 -8.20
N ARG A 61 33.00 -3.10 -8.95
CA ARG A 61 31.87 -2.58 -9.73
C ARG A 61 30.79 -3.64 -9.92
N ASN A 62 29.52 -3.24 -9.75
CA ASN A 62 28.39 -3.96 -10.32
C ASN A 62 28.29 -3.49 -11.78
N LEU A 63 28.63 -4.35 -12.74
CA LEU A 63 28.92 -3.92 -14.11
C LEU A 63 27.64 -3.75 -14.93
N VAL A 64 26.89 -4.84 -15.08
CA VAL A 64 25.57 -4.91 -15.71
C VAL A 64 24.74 -5.99 -15.01
N ALA A 65 23.41 -5.86 -15.05
CA ALA A 65 22.49 -6.90 -14.58
C ALA A 65 21.32 -7.06 -15.56
N ASP A 66 20.79 -8.27 -15.70
CA ASP A 66 19.75 -8.61 -16.68
C ASP A 66 20.10 -8.13 -18.12
N TYR A 67 21.39 -8.14 -18.47
CA TYR A 67 21.88 -7.59 -19.74
C TYR A 67 21.64 -8.57 -20.88
N PRO A 68 20.92 -8.19 -21.95
CA PRO A 68 20.63 -9.09 -23.06
C PRO A 68 21.90 -9.42 -23.85
N VAL A 69 22.09 -10.71 -24.14
CA VAL A 69 23.19 -11.23 -24.94
C VAL A 69 22.65 -12.17 -26.01
N HIS A 70 23.22 -12.09 -27.22
CA HIS A 70 22.87 -12.95 -28.35
C HIS A 70 23.87 -14.09 -28.48
N LYS A 71 23.46 -15.23 -29.06
CA LYS A 71 24.36 -16.35 -29.31
C LYS A 71 25.62 -15.92 -30.08
N GLY A 72 26.79 -16.28 -29.54
CA GLY A 72 28.10 -15.92 -30.08
C GLY A 72 28.82 -14.86 -29.24
N HIS A 73 29.73 -14.12 -29.89
CA HIS A 73 30.58 -13.13 -29.24
C HIS A 73 29.85 -11.81 -28.93
N ASN A 74 29.74 -11.47 -27.64
CA ASN A 74 29.22 -10.22 -27.12
C ASN A 74 30.36 -9.39 -26.48
N THR A 75 30.19 -8.07 -26.41
CA THR A 75 31.13 -7.16 -25.73
C THR A 75 30.40 -6.30 -24.72
N ILE A 76 30.63 -6.53 -23.43
CA ILE A 76 30.09 -5.69 -22.36
C ILE A 76 31.03 -4.49 -22.15
N PRO A 77 30.55 -3.24 -22.23
CA PRO A 77 31.37 -2.05 -22.02
C PRO A 77 31.51 -1.72 -20.52
N TRP A 78 32.73 -1.43 -20.07
CA TRP A 78 33.00 -0.82 -18.77
C TRP A 78 33.63 0.56 -18.95
N ASP A 79 33.07 1.57 -18.26
CA ASP A 79 33.54 2.95 -18.26
C ASP A 79 34.79 3.18 -17.37
N GLY A 80 35.28 2.16 -16.67
CA GLY A 80 36.36 2.30 -15.70
C GLY A 80 35.96 2.90 -14.35
N SER A 81 34.66 2.98 -14.05
CA SER A 81 34.16 3.39 -12.72
C SER A 81 34.29 2.27 -11.68
N SER A 82 34.23 2.65 -10.41
CA SER A 82 34.12 1.76 -9.26
C SER A 82 32.98 2.22 -8.33
N LEU A 83 32.63 1.40 -7.33
CA LEU A 83 31.71 1.81 -6.24
C LEU A 83 32.20 3.02 -5.44
N LYS A 84 33.45 3.48 -5.63
CA LYS A 84 34.06 4.64 -4.98
C LYS A 84 34.54 5.70 -5.97
N GLY A 85 33.94 5.74 -7.17
CA GLY A 85 34.24 6.72 -8.22
C GLY A 85 34.94 6.08 -9.43
N VAL A 86 36.26 6.17 -9.50
CA VAL A 86 37.07 5.57 -10.59
C VAL A 86 37.76 4.31 -10.06
N ALA A 87 38.00 3.31 -10.92
CA ALA A 87 38.80 2.14 -10.58
C ALA A 87 40.32 2.46 -10.61
N ALA A 88 41.12 1.67 -9.90
CA ALA A 88 42.57 1.77 -9.99
C ALA A 88 43.10 1.05 -11.24
N PRO A 89 44.32 1.35 -11.74
CA PRO A 89 45.03 0.45 -12.62
C PRO A 89 45.37 -0.84 -11.86
N GLY A 90 45.08 -2.00 -12.45
CA GLY A 90 45.24 -3.28 -11.73
C GLY A 90 44.75 -4.50 -12.50
N ARG A 91 44.78 -5.66 -11.85
CA ARG A 91 44.20 -6.92 -12.31
C ARG A 91 42.93 -7.19 -11.52
N TYR A 92 41.85 -7.52 -12.22
CA TYR A 92 40.50 -7.68 -11.67
C TYR A 92 39.88 -9.00 -12.15
N HIS A 93 39.17 -9.68 -11.25
CA HIS A 93 38.35 -10.86 -11.59
C HIS A 93 36.99 -10.40 -12.12
N VAL A 94 36.44 -11.12 -13.10
CA VAL A 94 35.11 -10.85 -13.67
C VAL A 94 34.28 -12.11 -13.64
N ARG A 95 33.15 -12.07 -12.94
CA ARG A 95 32.24 -13.21 -12.73
C ARG A 95 30.78 -12.76 -12.80
N GLY A 96 29.86 -13.72 -12.81
CA GLY A 96 28.45 -13.41 -12.97
C GLY A 96 27.51 -14.60 -13.03
N LEU A 97 26.31 -14.34 -13.57
CA LEU A 97 25.28 -15.30 -13.92
C LEU A 97 24.94 -15.17 -15.39
N PHE A 98 24.61 -16.28 -16.04
CA PHE A 98 23.87 -16.33 -17.31
C PHE A 98 22.58 -17.12 -17.08
N HIS A 99 21.47 -16.68 -17.66
CA HIS A 99 20.17 -17.35 -17.50
C HIS A 99 19.20 -17.03 -18.64
N GLN A 100 18.02 -17.64 -18.58
CA GLN A 100 16.84 -17.18 -19.31
C GLN A 100 16.01 -16.27 -18.38
N ARG A 101 15.00 -15.60 -18.94
CA ARG A 101 14.04 -14.79 -18.19
C ARG A 101 13.39 -15.63 -17.08
N ILE A 102 13.44 -15.13 -15.85
CA ILE A 102 12.71 -15.71 -14.72
C ILE A 102 11.26 -15.24 -14.80
N VAL A 103 10.31 -16.14 -14.57
CA VAL A 103 8.89 -15.88 -14.85
C VAL A 103 8.01 -16.22 -13.65
N PRO A 104 7.39 -15.22 -12.99
CA PRO A 104 6.37 -15.46 -11.98
C PRO A 104 5.09 -16.03 -12.62
N ARG A 105 4.66 -17.22 -12.18
CA ARG A 105 3.40 -17.85 -12.58
C ARG A 105 2.44 -17.97 -11.42
N LEU A 106 1.25 -17.40 -11.54
CA LEU A 106 0.20 -17.50 -10.52
C LEU A 106 -0.19 -18.95 -10.27
N GLN A 107 -0.18 -19.35 -8.99
CA GLN A 107 -0.80 -20.59 -8.55
C GLN A 107 -2.27 -20.29 -8.18
N TYR A 108 -2.47 -19.47 -7.15
CA TYR A 108 -3.77 -19.04 -6.65
C TYR A 108 -3.64 -17.77 -5.80
N SER A 109 -4.76 -17.10 -5.52
CA SER A 109 -4.87 -16.06 -4.49
C SER A 109 -5.66 -16.55 -3.27
N ILE A 110 -5.37 -16.01 -2.09
CA ILE A 110 -6.12 -16.24 -0.84
C ILE A 110 -6.63 -14.91 -0.24
N TYR A 111 -7.64 -15.00 0.64
CA TYR A 111 -8.18 -13.91 1.47
C TYR A 111 -8.52 -12.59 0.73
N SER A 112 -8.80 -12.66 -0.56
CA SER A 112 -9.46 -11.61 -1.34
C SER A 112 -10.49 -12.28 -2.27
N PRO A 113 -11.79 -12.31 -1.91
CA PRO A 113 -12.80 -13.13 -2.58
C PRO A 113 -13.41 -12.45 -3.81
N GLY A 114 -12.76 -11.42 -4.35
CA GLY A 114 -13.14 -10.80 -5.62
C GLY A 114 -13.00 -11.77 -6.80
N ALA A 115 -13.75 -11.53 -7.87
CA ALA A 115 -13.73 -12.35 -9.08
C ALA A 115 -13.49 -11.49 -10.34
N PRO A 116 -12.23 -11.00 -10.56
CA PRO A 116 -10.97 -11.49 -9.97
C PRO A 116 -10.55 -10.85 -8.62
N PRO A 117 -9.57 -11.44 -7.89
CA PRO A 117 -9.11 -10.96 -6.58
C PRO A 117 -8.44 -9.56 -6.59
N TRP A 118 -7.98 -9.12 -7.75
CA TRP A 118 -7.35 -7.82 -8.00
C TRP A 118 -8.32 -6.84 -8.69
N PRO A 119 -8.13 -5.51 -8.55
CA PRO A 119 -9.02 -4.54 -9.20
C PRO A 119 -8.95 -4.63 -10.72
N THR A 120 -10.06 -4.29 -11.37
CA THR A 120 -10.23 -4.24 -12.83
C THR A 120 -10.77 -2.88 -13.26
N ALA A 121 -10.47 -2.46 -14.49
CA ALA A 121 -10.85 -1.15 -15.03
C ALA A 121 -12.37 -0.98 -15.31
N ASP A 122 -13.16 -2.01 -15.04
CA ASP A 122 -14.63 -2.07 -15.12
C ASP A 122 -15.31 -2.13 -13.74
N GLY A 123 -14.55 -2.00 -12.65
CA GLY A 123 -15.09 -2.01 -11.28
C GLY A 123 -15.47 -3.39 -10.74
N THR A 124 -15.42 -4.48 -11.52
CA THR A 124 -15.91 -5.80 -11.06
C THR A 124 -14.95 -6.59 -10.16
N GLY A 125 -13.65 -6.27 -10.21
CA GLY A 125 -12.59 -6.94 -9.44
C GLY A 125 -12.31 -6.35 -8.04
N ALA A 126 -11.42 -7.05 -7.32
CA ALA A 126 -11.12 -6.86 -5.89
C ALA A 126 -12.34 -7.07 -4.96
N TRP A 127 -12.12 -6.90 -3.66
CA TRP A 127 -13.16 -7.03 -2.63
C TRP A 127 -13.03 -5.93 -1.56
N LEU A 128 -14.15 -5.68 -0.86
CA LEU A 128 -14.44 -4.62 0.11
C LEU A 128 -13.25 -3.78 0.62
N ALA A 129 -12.84 -3.86 1.89
CA ALA A 129 -11.98 -2.84 2.51
C ALA A 129 -10.75 -3.43 3.22
N ASP A 130 -9.57 -2.87 2.95
CA ASP A 130 -8.30 -3.33 3.52
C ASP A 130 -8.03 -2.80 4.94
N HIS A 131 -8.37 -1.53 5.21
CA HIS A 131 -8.14 -0.89 6.51
C HIS A 131 -9.19 -1.26 7.57
N THR A 132 -10.46 -1.46 7.22
CA THR A 132 -11.53 -1.76 8.20
C THR A 132 -12.41 -2.94 7.76
N PRO A 133 -13.01 -3.70 8.70
CA PRO A 133 -13.97 -4.76 8.39
C PRO A 133 -15.27 -4.20 7.80
N PRO A 134 -16.12 -5.07 7.20
CA PRO A 134 -17.50 -4.72 6.88
C PRO A 134 -18.27 -4.31 8.14
N ALA A 135 -19.06 -3.25 8.00
CA ALA A 135 -19.90 -2.71 9.07
C ALA A 135 -21.39 -2.68 8.68
N SER A 136 -21.71 -2.47 7.40
CA SER A 136 -23.07 -2.26 6.92
C SER A 136 -23.44 -3.10 5.70
N VAL A 137 -24.73 -3.45 5.60
CA VAL A 137 -25.34 -4.21 4.50
C VAL A 137 -26.74 -3.65 4.25
N LEU A 138 -27.13 -3.47 2.98
CA LEU A 138 -28.44 -2.94 2.59
C LEU A 138 -28.96 -3.57 1.29
N PHE A 139 -30.21 -4.05 1.30
CA PHE A 139 -30.89 -4.57 0.11
C PHE A 139 -31.53 -3.46 -0.74
N LEU A 140 -31.16 -3.42 -2.02
CA LEU A 140 -31.63 -2.49 -3.04
C LEU A 140 -32.49 -3.24 -4.07
N PRO A 141 -33.83 -3.31 -3.93
CA PRO A 141 -34.69 -4.08 -4.83
C PRO A 141 -34.76 -3.52 -6.26
N GLU A 142 -34.59 -2.21 -6.42
CA GLU A 142 -34.53 -1.52 -7.74
C GLU A 142 -33.09 -1.38 -8.28
N GLY A 143 -32.10 -1.99 -7.63
CA GLY A 143 -30.69 -1.90 -8.02
C GLY A 143 -30.03 -0.54 -7.77
N SER A 144 -29.08 -0.17 -8.64
CA SER A 144 -28.34 1.10 -8.58
C SER A 144 -27.87 1.54 -9.97
N PRO A 145 -28.63 2.39 -10.68
CA PRO A 145 -28.24 2.97 -11.98
C PRO A 145 -26.88 3.67 -11.97
N TRP A 146 -26.47 4.19 -10.81
CA TRP A 146 -25.09 4.57 -10.52
C TRP A 146 -24.65 3.89 -9.21
N PRO A 147 -23.43 3.33 -9.12
CA PRO A 147 -22.43 3.25 -10.20
C PRO A 147 -22.70 2.09 -11.18
N THR A 148 -23.39 1.01 -10.76
CA THR A 148 -23.45 -0.29 -11.47
C THR A 148 -24.16 -0.32 -12.84
N HIS A 149 -24.78 0.78 -13.27
CA HIS A 149 -25.59 0.87 -14.50
C HIS A 149 -26.70 -0.19 -14.64
N SER A 150 -27.20 -0.71 -13.50
CA SER A 150 -28.17 -1.81 -13.45
C SER A 150 -29.34 -1.51 -12.50
N THR A 151 -30.54 -1.90 -12.91
CA THR A 151 -31.78 -1.85 -12.10
C THR A 151 -32.21 -3.23 -11.59
N ALA A 152 -31.36 -4.24 -11.70
CA ALA A 152 -31.59 -5.54 -11.09
C ALA A 152 -31.39 -5.48 -9.56
N PRO A 153 -32.07 -6.32 -8.75
CA PRO A 153 -31.90 -6.33 -7.29
C PRO A 153 -30.45 -6.57 -6.85
N GLN A 154 -29.98 -5.81 -5.87
CA GLN A 154 -28.58 -5.75 -5.44
C GLN A 154 -28.41 -5.69 -3.92
N ILE A 155 -27.22 -6.04 -3.44
CA ILE A 155 -26.77 -5.75 -2.06
C ILE A 155 -25.67 -4.71 -2.10
N LEU A 156 -25.86 -3.62 -1.35
CA LEU A 156 -24.82 -2.63 -1.04
C LEU A 156 -24.16 -3.01 0.30
N LEU A 157 -22.83 -3.08 0.28
CA LEU A 157 -21.96 -3.38 1.41
C LEU A 157 -21.12 -2.15 1.74
N GLY A 158 -20.89 -1.89 3.03
CA GLY A 158 -20.09 -0.74 3.49
C GLY A 158 -19.13 -1.06 4.63
N ALA A 159 -17.99 -0.40 4.59
CA ALA A 159 -16.95 -0.36 5.62
C ALA A 159 -16.50 1.09 5.85
N GLN A 160 -15.86 1.40 6.98
CA GLN A 160 -15.43 2.78 7.30
C GLN A 160 -14.38 3.31 6.31
N ALA A 161 -13.30 2.56 6.05
CA ALA A 161 -12.19 3.01 5.22
C ALA A 161 -11.54 1.88 4.41
N ALA A 162 -11.21 2.18 3.15
CA ALA A 162 -10.48 1.32 2.23
C ALA A 162 -9.45 2.13 1.42
N GLU A 163 -8.23 1.65 1.34
CA GLU A 163 -7.15 2.20 0.56
C GLU A 163 -6.81 1.27 -0.61
N ALA A 164 -6.54 0.00 -0.34
CA ALA A 164 -6.87 -1.08 -1.26
C ALA A 164 -8.34 -1.51 -1.08
N GLY A 165 -8.98 -1.87 -2.19
CA GLY A 165 -10.41 -2.16 -2.26
C GLY A 165 -11.30 -0.90 -2.37
N HIS A 166 -12.57 -1.09 -2.04
CA HIS A 166 -13.68 -0.14 -2.19
C HIS A 166 -14.51 -0.14 -0.88
N ALA A 167 -14.60 1.02 -0.23
CA ALA A 167 -15.23 1.16 1.08
C ALA A 167 -16.79 1.16 1.02
N LEU A 168 -17.34 1.35 -0.18
CA LEU A 168 -18.71 0.96 -0.56
C LEU A 168 -18.64 0.02 -1.76
N MET A 169 -19.44 -1.05 -1.76
CA MET A 169 -19.38 -2.09 -2.80
C MET A 169 -20.78 -2.65 -3.12
N TRP A 170 -21.10 -2.77 -4.41
CA TRP A 170 -22.36 -3.34 -4.88
C TRP A 170 -22.13 -4.77 -5.38
N THR A 171 -23.04 -5.67 -5.04
CA THR A 171 -23.03 -7.08 -5.44
C THR A 171 -24.42 -7.50 -5.94
N ASP A 172 -24.46 -8.55 -6.77
CA ASP A 172 -25.71 -9.26 -7.07
C ASP A 172 -26.18 -10.11 -5.87
N LEU A 173 -27.36 -10.72 -5.96
CA LEU A 173 -27.89 -11.59 -4.90
C LEU A 173 -27.15 -12.95 -4.78
N ASN A 174 -26.04 -13.15 -5.49
CA ASN A 174 -25.11 -14.26 -5.33
C ASN A 174 -23.79 -13.81 -4.70
N GLY A 175 -23.59 -12.51 -4.46
CA GLY A 175 -22.34 -11.94 -3.95
C GLY A 175 -21.26 -11.71 -5.01
N ARG A 176 -21.59 -11.79 -6.31
CA ARG A 176 -20.68 -11.33 -7.36
C ARG A 176 -20.63 -9.80 -7.31
N LYS A 177 -19.44 -9.23 -7.12
CA LYS A 177 -19.21 -7.78 -7.21
C LYS A 177 -19.60 -7.26 -8.60
N LEU A 178 -20.38 -6.19 -8.59
CA LEU A 178 -20.78 -5.44 -9.77
C LEU A 178 -19.92 -4.17 -9.90
N ASP A 179 -19.72 -3.45 -8.80
CA ASP A 179 -18.91 -2.23 -8.75
C ASP A 179 -18.51 -1.89 -7.30
N GLY A 180 -17.71 -0.85 -7.10
CA GLY A 180 -17.43 -0.27 -5.79
C GLY A 180 -16.76 1.10 -5.85
N ILE A 181 -16.92 1.92 -4.81
CA ILE A 181 -16.39 3.28 -4.73
C ILE A 181 -15.76 3.58 -3.36
N LYS A 182 -15.26 4.81 -3.22
CA LYS A 182 -14.93 5.48 -1.97
C LYS A 182 -15.57 6.86 -2.01
N ILE A 183 -16.12 7.35 -0.91
CA ILE A 183 -16.84 8.63 -0.87
C ILE A 183 -15.86 9.81 -1.00
N ARG A 184 -14.88 9.88 -0.10
CA ARG A 184 -13.83 10.91 -0.06
C ARG A 184 -12.54 10.28 0.45
N GLY A 185 -11.45 10.40 -0.29
CA GLY A 185 -10.18 9.72 0.03
C GLY A 185 -10.40 8.21 0.20
N TRP A 186 -10.23 7.71 1.43
CA TRP A 186 -10.41 6.30 1.76
C TRP A 186 -11.82 5.93 2.27
N ASN A 187 -12.68 6.90 2.58
CA ASN A 187 -13.90 6.69 3.39
C ASN A 187 -15.04 5.95 2.64
N GLY A 188 -15.85 5.18 3.39
CA GLY A 188 -17.02 4.44 2.89
C GLY A 188 -18.30 4.71 3.68
N GLY A 189 -18.86 3.68 4.31
CA GLY A 189 -20.12 3.75 5.07
C GLY A 189 -20.18 2.75 6.21
N ILE A 190 -20.41 3.23 7.44
CA ILE A 190 -20.58 2.39 8.64
C ILE A 190 -22.04 2.01 8.89
N ALA A 191 -22.98 2.79 8.37
CA ALA A 191 -24.40 2.50 8.39
C ALA A 191 -25.05 2.96 7.07
N LEU A 192 -26.05 2.20 6.64
CA LEU A 192 -26.74 2.33 5.36
C LEU A 192 -28.24 2.30 5.59
N ALA A 193 -28.98 3.14 4.86
CA ALA A 193 -30.44 3.16 4.88
C ALA A 193 -31.02 3.25 3.47
N ARG A 194 -32.18 2.64 3.25
CA ARG A 194 -33.05 2.91 2.10
C ARG A 194 -34.35 3.51 2.64
N ASP A 195 -34.95 4.42 1.89
CA ASP A 195 -36.32 4.85 2.20
C ASP A 195 -37.29 3.70 1.87
N ILE A 196 -38.02 3.23 2.88
CA ILE A 196 -39.02 2.15 2.69
C ILE A 196 -40.43 2.70 2.44
N GLY A 197 -40.62 4.02 2.53
CA GLY A 197 -41.91 4.69 2.36
C GLY A 197 -42.23 5.05 0.91
N HIS A 198 -43.51 4.95 0.55
CA HIS A 198 -44.04 5.23 -0.80
C HIS A 198 -43.93 6.70 -1.27
N HIS A 199 -43.43 7.61 -0.42
CA HIS A 199 -43.25 9.03 -0.69
C HIS A 199 -41.82 9.53 -0.46
N GLY A 200 -40.83 8.63 -0.50
CA GLY A 200 -39.41 9.00 -0.57
C GLY A 200 -39.06 9.76 -1.86
N ASN A 201 -37.91 10.44 -1.88
CA ASN A 201 -37.42 11.14 -3.08
C ASN A 201 -37.02 10.12 -4.17
N PRO A 202 -37.61 10.17 -5.39
CA PRO A 202 -37.39 9.17 -6.43
C PRO A 202 -36.01 9.22 -7.11
N ASP A 203 -35.17 10.23 -6.85
CA ASP A 203 -33.76 10.23 -7.27
C ASP A 203 -32.83 9.52 -6.27
N HIS A 204 -33.23 9.43 -5.00
CA HIS A 204 -32.43 8.78 -3.96
C HIS A 204 -32.63 7.25 -3.99
N ILE A 205 -31.52 6.52 -3.87
CA ILE A 205 -31.49 5.04 -3.82
C ILE A 205 -31.26 4.59 -2.38
N ALA A 206 -30.31 5.23 -1.71
CA ALA A 206 -29.88 4.91 -0.35
C ALA A 206 -29.23 6.14 0.30
N TYR A 207 -28.96 6.03 1.60
CA TYR A 207 -28.22 6.99 2.40
C TYR A 207 -27.08 6.26 3.11
N THR A 208 -25.97 6.97 3.33
CA THR A 208 -24.77 6.43 3.98
C THR A 208 -24.18 7.46 4.94
N VAL A 209 -23.50 6.96 5.96
CA VAL A 209 -22.77 7.77 6.93
C VAL A 209 -21.43 7.11 7.27
N TYR A 210 -20.39 7.92 7.40
CA TYR A 210 -19.07 7.51 7.90
C TYR A 210 -18.61 8.45 9.01
N VAL A 211 -17.70 7.99 9.88
CA VAL A 211 -17.05 8.88 10.86
C VAL A 211 -16.00 9.69 10.13
N VAL A 212 -16.05 11.02 10.23
CA VAL A 212 -14.96 11.87 9.72
C VAL A 212 -13.70 11.48 10.47
N ASN A 213 -12.69 10.98 9.74
CA ASN A 213 -11.44 10.49 10.33
C ASN A 213 -10.90 11.51 11.35
N PRO A 214 -10.57 11.08 12.58
CA PRO A 214 -9.98 11.97 13.57
C PRO A 214 -8.65 12.51 13.04
N SER A 215 -8.51 13.83 13.04
CA SER A 215 -7.22 14.48 12.80
C SER A 215 -6.21 14.10 13.91
N ARG A 216 -4.92 14.34 13.67
CA ARG A 216 -3.85 14.16 14.68
C ARG A 216 -4.03 15.01 15.95
N ASP A 217 -4.97 15.95 15.94
CA ASP A 217 -5.33 16.84 17.06
C ASP A 217 -6.69 16.51 17.70
N PHE A 218 -7.17 15.27 17.51
CA PHE A 218 -8.29 14.71 18.27
C PHE A 218 -8.12 14.92 19.78
N GLY A 219 -9.21 15.31 20.45
CA GLY A 219 -9.21 15.62 21.89
C GLY A 219 -8.50 16.93 22.28
N LYS A 220 -7.78 17.59 21.36
CA LYS A 220 -7.18 18.93 21.57
C LYS A 220 -7.99 20.04 20.91
N THR A 221 -8.41 19.83 19.66
CA THR A 221 -9.18 20.81 18.87
C THR A 221 -10.27 20.20 18.00
N ASP A 222 -10.17 18.92 17.63
CA ASP A 222 -11.18 18.24 16.81
C ASP A 222 -12.24 17.53 17.67
N PRO A 223 -13.53 17.92 17.56
CA PRO A 223 -14.63 17.38 18.37
C PRO A 223 -15.23 16.07 17.82
N GLY A 224 -14.78 15.53 16.68
CA GLY A 224 -15.34 14.31 16.09
C GLY A 224 -16.75 14.49 15.48
N ALA A 225 -17.02 13.81 14.36
CA ALA A 225 -18.25 14.01 13.61
C ALA A 225 -18.64 12.85 12.69
N LEU A 226 -19.92 12.78 12.37
CA LEU A 226 -20.48 11.92 11.33
C LEU A 226 -20.72 12.75 10.07
N GLN A 227 -20.33 12.24 8.90
CA GLN A 227 -20.62 12.88 7.62
C GLN A 227 -21.67 12.06 6.86
N VAL A 228 -22.83 12.67 6.62
CA VAL A 228 -23.96 12.03 5.92
C VAL A 228 -23.89 12.33 4.43
N PHE A 229 -24.26 11.34 3.60
CA PHE A 229 -24.37 11.42 2.14
C PHE A 229 -25.65 10.71 1.67
N ALA A 230 -26.27 11.25 0.62
CA ALA A 230 -27.26 10.53 -0.18
C ALA A 230 -26.56 9.85 -1.38
N ILE A 231 -27.00 8.64 -1.71
CA ILE A 231 -26.63 7.90 -2.93
C ILE A 231 -27.80 8.04 -3.89
N THR A 232 -27.59 8.70 -5.02
CA THR A 232 -28.64 9.01 -6.01
C THR A 232 -28.45 8.22 -7.29
N LYS A 233 -29.43 8.28 -8.20
CA LYS A 233 -29.38 7.67 -9.53
C LYS A 233 -28.30 8.27 -10.44
N THR A 234 -27.58 9.31 -10.00
CA THR A 234 -26.53 10.00 -10.76
C THR A 234 -25.20 10.18 -10.02
N GLY A 235 -25.11 9.95 -8.71
CA GLY A 235 -23.88 10.14 -7.95
C GLY A 235 -24.03 10.10 -6.43
N LEU A 236 -22.99 10.56 -5.73
CA LEU A 236 -23.02 10.89 -4.30
C LEU A 236 -23.34 12.38 -4.11
N THR A 237 -24.30 12.68 -3.23
CA THR A 237 -24.64 14.04 -2.82
C THR A 237 -24.30 14.22 -1.33
N PRO A 238 -23.36 15.11 -0.95
CA PRO A 238 -23.08 15.39 0.45
C PRO A 238 -24.30 16.04 1.12
N MET A 239 -24.59 15.64 2.37
CA MET A 239 -25.63 16.27 3.19
C MET A 239 -25.00 17.19 4.24
N ALA A 240 -24.73 16.67 5.44
CA ALA A 240 -24.27 17.47 6.58
C ALA A 240 -23.20 16.77 7.43
N LYS A 241 -22.36 17.57 8.09
CA LYS A 241 -21.39 17.12 9.10
C LYS A 241 -21.98 17.26 10.50
N VAL A 242 -22.43 16.16 11.10
CA VAL A 242 -23.00 16.11 12.45
C VAL A 242 -21.87 15.98 13.48
N VAL A 243 -21.39 17.12 13.98
CA VAL A 243 -20.47 17.18 15.12
C VAL A 243 -21.17 16.66 16.38
N SER A 244 -20.58 15.68 17.06
CA SER A 244 -21.22 15.00 18.19
C SER A 244 -20.31 14.26 19.19
N GLY A 245 -18.97 14.44 19.13
CA GLY A 245 -18.04 13.77 20.06
C GLY A 245 -17.63 12.36 19.67
N ILE A 246 -18.19 11.82 18.59
CA ILE A 246 -18.11 10.39 18.25
C ILE A 246 -16.87 10.02 17.43
N GLN A 247 -16.20 8.93 17.81
CA GLN A 247 -15.07 8.33 17.10
C GLN A 247 -15.51 7.08 16.31
N THR A 248 -14.63 6.58 15.43
CA THR A 248 -14.81 5.32 14.69
C THR A 248 -15.15 4.15 15.64
N HIS A 249 -14.45 4.06 16.76
CA HIS A 249 -14.62 2.98 17.73
C HIS A 249 -15.98 3.06 18.46
N ASP A 250 -16.38 4.27 18.88
CA ASP A 250 -17.68 4.51 19.51
C ASP A 250 -18.84 4.22 18.54
N ALA A 251 -18.65 4.58 17.28
CA ALA A 251 -19.65 4.43 16.22
C ALA A 251 -19.93 2.98 15.82
N PHE A 252 -18.96 2.07 15.99
CA PHE A 252 -19.19 0.61 15.93
C PHE A 252 -19.73 0.07 17.27
N ARG A 253 -19.14 0.49 18.40
CA ARG A 253 -19.50 0.01 19.75
C ARG A 253 -20.95 0.21 20.11
N GLU A 254 -21.46 1.43 19.97
CA GLU A 254 -22.85 1.77 20.32
C GLU A 254 -23.79 1.68 19.10
N LEU A 255 -23.22 1.43 17.91
CA LEU A 255 -23.83 1.51 16.58
C LEU A 255 -24.51 2.86 16.26
N VAL A 256 -23.88 3.61 15.37
CA VAL A 256 -24.57 4.65 14.59
C VAL A 256 -25.63 3.99 13.70
N GLY A 257 -26.89 4.26 13.98
CA GLY A 257 -28.03 3.80 13.18
C GLY A 257 -28.45 4.85 12.14
N LEU A 258 -28.93 4.38 10.99
CA LEU A 258 -29.47 5.21 9.92
C LEU A 258 -30.76 4.55 9.39
N SER A 259 -31.84 5.32 9.25
CA SER A 259 -33.15 4.80 8.81
C SER A 259 -33.97 5.89 8.10
N ALA A 260 -34.77 5.53 7.09
CA ALA A 260 -35.54 6.50 6.28
C ALA A 260 -36.97 6.04 5.96
N TYR A 261 -37.92 6.96 6.03
CA TYR A 261 -39.33 6.73 5.67
C TYR A 261 -40.02 7.98 5.14
N ASN A 262 -40.57 7.92 3.93
CA ASN A 262 -41.32 9.01 3.28
C ASN A 262 -40.56 10.36 3.25
N GLY A 263 -39.24 10.27 3.01
CA GLY A 263 -38.32 11.40 2.95
C GLY A 263 -37.92 12.00 4.30
N LEU A 264 -38.25 11.37 5.42
CA LEU A 264 -37.65 11.63 6.73
C LEU A 264 -36.46 10.68 6.92
N LEU A 265 -35.23 11.22 6.92
CA LEU A 265 -34.02 10.47 7.27
C LEU A 265 -33.67 10.73 8.74
N LEU A 266 -33.43 9.66 9.50
CA LEU A 266 -33.00 9.71 10.90
C LEU A 266 -31.63 9.06 11.06
N LEU A 267 -30.73 9.75 11.75
CA LEU A 267 -29.42 9.31 12.17
C LEU A 267 -29.37 9.26 13.70
N SER A 268 -28.99 8.15 14.32
CA SER A 268 -28.63 8.15 15.75
C SER A 268 -27.16 8.52 15.93
N SER A 269 -26.90 9.36 16.94
CA SER A 269 -25.56 9.66 17.45
C SER A 269 -25.51 9.24 18.93
N PRO A 270 -25.03 8.01 19.21
CA PRO A 270 -25.00 7.49 20.57
C PRO A 270 -24.17 8.34 21.54
N ALA A 271 -23.00 8.83 21.10
CA ALA A 271 -22.15 9.72 21.90
C ALA A 271 -22.87 11.02 22.31
N GLY A 272 -23.68 11.59 21.40
CA GLY A 272 -24.53 12.74 21.69
C GLY A 272 -25.81 12.41 22.48
N ASN A 273 -26.13 11.12 22.68
CA ASN A 273 -27.42 10.63 23.16
C ASN A 273 -28.59 11.29 22.40
N GLU A 274 -28.51 11.31 21.06
CA GLU A 274 -29.48 12.03 20.23
C GLU A 274 -29.81 11.33 18.90
N ILE A 275 -31.02 11.58 18.41
CA ILE A 275 -31.45 11.30 17.04
C ILE A 275 -31.48 12.63 16.29
N VAL A 276 -30.86 12.67 15.12
CA VAL A 276 -30.73 13.83 14.24
C VAL A 276 -31.57 13.58 12.99
N ALA A 277 -32.40 14.55 12.60
CA ALA A 277 -33.41 14.39 11.57
C ALA A 277 -33.20 15.33 10.37
N PHE A 278 -33.36 14.79 9.16
CA PHE A 278 -33.20 15.51 7.89
C PHE A 278 -34.46 15.36 7.03
N ASP A 279 -34.79 16.43 6.30
CA ASP A 279 -35.75 16.37 5.20
C ASP A 279 -34.98 16.06 3.91
N VAL A 280 -35.25 14.90 3.33
CA VAL A 280 -34.61 14.41 2.10
C VAL A 280 -35.61 14.22 0.96
N ARG A 281 -36.80 14.84 1.06
CA ARG A 281 -37.81 14.87 -0.01
C ARG A 281 -37.39 15.75 -1.19
N GLY A 282 -36.58 16.78 -0.91
CA GLY A 282 -35.93 17.62 -1.91
C GLY A 282 -34.47 17.24 -2.10
N GLY A 283 -33.65 18.21 -2.54
CA GLY A 283 -32.18 18.09 -2.48
C GLY A 283 -31.67 18.04 -1.04
N ALA A 284 -30.37 17.75 -0.87
CA ALA A 284 -29.71 17.66 0.42
C ALA A 284 -29.81 18.96 1.25
N GLN A 285 -30.08 18.81 2.56
CA GLN A 285 -30.21 19.92 3.51
C GLN A 285 -29.55 19.59 4.87
N ASP A 286 -29.34 20.65 5.66
CA ASP A 286 -28.98 20.58 7.08
C ASP A 286 -30.09 19.89 7.91
N PRO A 287 -29.76 19.35 9.11
CA PRO A 287 -30.74 18.70 9.97
C PRO A 287 -31.72 19.71 10.58
N PHE A 288 -33.02 19.47 10.39
CA PHE A 288 -34.09 20.36 10.89
C PHE A 288 -34.44 20.14 12.36
N ALA A 289 -34.13 18.96 12.93
CA ALA A 289 -34.41 18.65 14.33
C ALA A 289 -33.36 17.73 14.97
N LYS A 290 -33.26 17.82 16.31
CA LYS A 290 -32.53 16.89 17.17
C LYS A 290 -33.39 16.50 18.37
N ILE A 291 -33.45 15.21 18.68
CA ILE A 291 -34.20 14.65 19.82
C ILE A 291 -33.19 14.02 20.78
N LYS A 292 -33.21 14.39 22.07
CA LYS A 292 -32.43 13.68 23.09
C LYS A 292 -33.10 12.37 23.50
N LEU A 293 -32.35 11.28 23.44
CA LEU A 293 -32.77 9.95 23.84
C LEU A 293 -31.57 9.21 24.46
N PRO A 294 -31.56 8.95 25.79
CA PRO A 294 -30.47 8.24 26.44
C PRO A 294 -30.26 6.82 25.90
N HIS A 295 -29.00 6.40 25.80
CA HIS A 295 -28.58 5.07 25.37
C HIS A 295 -29.16 4.63 24.02
N VAL A 296 -29.31 5.58 23.09
CA VAL A 296 -29.80 5.32 21.73
C VAL A 296 -28.74 4.58 20.88
N GLY A 297 -29.15 3.48 20.26
CA GLY A 297 -28.37 2.73 19.25
C GLY A 297 -29.07 2.74 17.89
N ALA A 298 -29.32 1.57 17.31
CA ALA A 298 -29.98 1.45 16.01
C ALA A 298 -31.41 2.02 15.95
N LEU A 299 -31.80 2.35 14.71
CA LEU A 299 -33.11 2.85 14.30
C LEU A 299 -33.62 1.98 13.14
N ALA A 300 -34.89 1.59 13.15
CA ALA A 300 -35.56 0.96 12.01
C ALA A 300 -37.01 1.45 11.92
N PHE A 301 -37.47 1.79 10.72
CA PHE A 301 -38.89 2.07 10.48
C PHE A 301 -39.64 0.77 10.21
N GLU A 302 -40.86 0.67 10.73
CA GLU A 302 -41.82 -0.37 10.38
C GLU A 302 -42.64 0.09 9.15
N PRO A 303 -43.26 -0.84 8.37
CA PRO A 303 -43.95 -0.51 7.12
C PRO A 303 -45.13 0.46 7.24
N ASP A 304 -45.64 0.71 8.45
CA ASP A 304 -46.69 1.69 8.72
C ASP A 304 -46.16 3.08 9.12
N GLY A 305 -44.86 3.20 9.41
CA GLY A 305 -44.19 4.44 9.83
C GLY A 305 -43.90 4.56 11.32
N HIS A 306 -44.19 3.55 12.14
CA HIS A 306 -43.64 3.47 13.49
C HIS A 306 -42.12 3.32 13.46
N LEU A 307 -41.45 3.83 14.50
CA LEU A 307 -39.99 3.76 14.64
C LEU A 307 -39.59 2.84 15.78
N LEU A 308 -38.91 1.75 15.45
CA LEU A 308 -38.19 0.89 16.39
C LEU A 308 -36.83 1.52 16.72
N VAL A 309 -36.52 1.61 18.01
CA VAL A 309 -35.26 2.17 18.51
C VAL A 309 -34.65 1.25 19.55
N ALA A 310 -33.37 0.94 19.41
CA ALA A 310 -32.59 0.32 20.48
C ALA A 310 -32.31 1.39 21.56
N THR A 311 -32.86 1.21 22.76
CA THR A 311 -32.63 2.12 23.90
C THR A 311 -32.67 1.35 25.22
N GLY A 312 -31.70 1.60 26.11
CA GLY A 312 -31.62 0.92 27.41
C GLY A 312 -31.47 -0.62 27.33
N ARG A 313 -30.89 -1.13 26.22
CA ARG A 313 -30.81 -2.57 25.84
C ARG A 313 -32.17 -3.22 25.50
N ALA A 314 -33.26 -2.45 25.40
CA ALA A 314 -34.55 -2.89 24.90
C ALA A 314 -34.77 -2.37 23.46
N ILE A 315 -35.72 -2.97 22.73
CA ILE A 315 -36.25 -2.38 21.50
C ILE A 315 -37.61 -1.75 21.82
N THR A 316 -37.70 -0.44 21.62
CA THR A 316 -38.89 0.38 21.91
C THR A 316 -39.46 0.94 20.61
N ARG A 317 -40.75 0.69 20.36
CA ARG A 317 -41.54 1.29 19.28
C ARG A 317 -42.02 2.68 19.71
N PHE A 318 -42.01 3.63 18.79
CA PHE A 318 -42.54 4.98 18.97
C PHE A 318 -43.43 5.39 17.78
N THR A 319 -44.51 6.12 18.06
CA THR A 319 -45.21 6.90 17.05
C THR A 319 -44.38 8.14 16.72
N VAL A 320 -43.99 8.32 15.45
CA VAL A 320 -43.21 9.49 15.01
C VAL A 320 -44.15 10.65 14.68
N VAL A 321 -43.97 11.79 15.36
CA VAL A 321 -44.71 13.02 15.10
C VAL A 321 -43.79 14.01 14.38
N ASN A 322 -43.98 14.12 13.05
CA ASN A 322 -43.19 14.98 12.17
C ASN A 322 -44.07 16.05 11.50
N ASN A 323 -43.60 17.31 11.49
CA ASN A 323 -44.20 18.39 10.70
C ASN A 323 -43.16 19.14 9.83
N TRP A 324 -41.98 18.55 9.65
CA TRP A 324 -40.84 19.08 8.87
C TRP A 324 -40.18 20.34 9.43
N HIS A 325 -40.59 20.78 10.61
CA HIS A 325 -39.99 21.90 11.37
C HIS A 325 -39.62 21.47 12.80
N THR A 326 -40.33 20.49 13.35
CA THR A 326 -40.09 19.82 14.62
C THR A 326 -40.34 18.32 14.46
N LEU A 327 -39.59 17.51 15.19
CA LEU A 327 -39.79 16.07 15.31
C LEU A 327 -39.91 15.69 16.79
N SER A 328 -40.84 14.79 17.12
CA SER A 328 -40.91 14.17 18.45
C SER A 328 -41.31 12.69 18.35
N LEU A 329 -40.91 11.92 19.36
CA LEU A 329 -41.29 10.51 19.53
C LEU A 329 -42.34 10.41 20.63
N ALA A 330 -43.47 9.80 20.31
CA ALA A 330 -44.61 9.61 21.21
C ALA A 330 -44.91 8.12 21.43
N ASN A 331 -45.76 7.83 22.42
CA ASN A 331 -46.31 6.48 22.69
C ASN A 331 -45.24 5.37 22.78
N PRO A 332 -44.24 5.46 23.68
CA PRO A 332 -43.22 4.43 23.84
C PRO A 332 -43.81 3.07 24.24
N GLU A 333 -43.66 2.07 23.38
CA GLU A 333 -44.02 0.67 23.64
C GLU A 333 -42.74 -0.18 23.63
N VAL A 334 -42.43 -0.87 24.74
CA VAL A 334 -41.28 -1.79 24.79
C VAL A 334 -41.70 -3.11 24.15
N VAL A 335 -41.31 -3.30 22.88
CA VAL A 335 -41.64 -4.50 22.09
C VAL A 335 -40.75 -5.67 22.49
N ILE A 336 -39.44 -5.44 22.66
CA ILE A 336 -38.49 -6.49 23.08
C ILE A 336 -37.78 -6.02 24.36
N PRO A 337 -37.97 -6.70 25.51
CA PRO A 337 -37.44 -6.25 26.78
C PRO A 337 -35.92 -6.47 26.92
N ALA A 338 -35.27 -5.64 27.75
CA ALA A 338 -33.83 -5.72 28.06
C ALA A 338 -33.38 -6.99 28.82
N SER A 339 -34.27 -7.96 29.01
CA SER A 339 -33.99 -9.32 29.49
C SER A 339 -33.81 -10.34 28.36
N ALA A 340 -34.30 -10.06 27.15
CA ALA A 340 -34.13 -10.92 25.97
C ALA A 340 -32.82 -10.62 25.20
N LEU A 341 -32.25 -9.43 25.39
CA LEU A 341 -31.08 -8.93 24.68
C LEU A 341 -29.93 -8.64 25.65
N GLN A 342 -28.71 -8.94 25.24
CA GLN A 342 -27.50 -8.67 26.03
C GLN A 342 -26.91 -7.31 25.70
N ALA A 343 -26.58 -7.08 24.44
CA ALA A 343 -26.01 -5.85 23.89
C ALA A 343 -26.44 -5.72 22.41
N PRO A 344 -27.68 -5.26 22.14
CA PRO A 344 -28.20 -5.15 20.78
C PRO A 344 -27.41 -4.12 19.95
N LYS A 345 -27.30 -4.40 18.65
CA LYS A 345 -26.78 -3.48 17.63
C LYS A 345 -27.88 -3.17 16.62
N GLN A 346 -27.80 -3.68 15.39
CA GLN A 346 -28.74 -3.36 14.32
C GLN A 346 -30.12 -3.98 14.54
N ILE A 347 -31.13 -3.29 14.00
CA ILE A 347 -32.52 -3.74 13.89
C ILE A 347 -32.89 -3.74 12.41
N ILE A 348 -33.64 -4.74 11.95
CA ILE A 348 -34.48 -4.65 10.75
C ILE A 348 -35.85 -5.28 11.04
N GLU A 349 -36.89 -4.81 10.34
CA GLU A 349 -38.19 -5.49 10.26
C GLU A 349 -38.36 -6.08 8.86
N SER A 350 -38.94 -7.28 8.78
CA SER A 350 -39.35 -7.92 7.53
C SER A 350 -40.44 -8.95 7.82
N ASP A 351 -41.51 -8.97 7.02
CA ASP A 351 -42.58 -9.99 7.08
C ASP A 351 -43.25 -10.17 8.47
N SER A 352 -43.38 -9.09 9.26
CA SER A 352 -43.86 -9.07 10.66
C SER A 352 -42.91 -9.71 11.69
N GLU A 353 -41.61 -9.77 11.35
CA GLU A 353 -40.53 -10.24 12.21
C GLU A 353 -39.46 -9.15 12.40
N ILE A 354 -39.11 -8.88 13.66
CA ILE A 354 -38.02 -7.98 14.05
C ILE A 354 -36.75 -8.83 14.24
N TYR A 355 -35.73 -8.56 13.44
CA TYR A 355 -34.41 -9.17 13.57
C TYR A 355 -33.50 -8.20 14.33
N VAL A 356 -32.75 -8.72 15.31
CA VAL A 356 -31.80 -7.95 16.13
C VAL A 356 -30.47 -8.69 16.19
N THR A 357 -29.37 -8.06 15.76
CA THR A 357 -28.01 -8.54 16.08
C THR A 357 -27.71 -8.26 17.55
N ASP A 358 -27.38 -9.28 18.34
CA ASP A 358 -27.12 -9.18 19.78
C ASP A 358 -25.71 -9.68 20.11
N TRP A 359 -24.89 -8.85 20.77
CA TRP A 359 -23.52 -9.19 21.15
C TRP A 359 -23.47 -9.84 22.55
N GLY A 360 -22.71 -9.27 23.50
CA GLY A 360 -22.47 -9.89 24.80
C GLY A 360 -21.73 -11.22 24.66
N SER A 361 -22.17 -12.25 25.38
CA SER A 361 -21.63 -13.60 25.25
C SER A 361 -22.15 -14.39 24.05
N CYS A 362 -23.18 -13.88 23.34
CA CYS A 362 -23.86 -14.64 22.29
C CYS A 362 -23.34 -14.34 20.87
N HIS A 363 -23.33 -13.09 20.42
CA HIS A 363 -23.00 -12.71 19.02
C HIS A 363 -23.84 -13.50 18.00
N GLN A 364 -25.16 -13.31 18.04
CA GLN A 364 -26.11 -14.01 17.18
C GLN A 364 -27.15 -13.01 16.62
N VAL A 365 -27.88 -13.40 15.57
CA VAL A 365 -29.11 -12.70 15.17
C VAL A 365 -30.30 -13.37 15.85
N LYS A 366 -31.03 -12.61 16.67
CA LYS A 366 -32.28 -13.04 17.31
C LYS A 366 -33.47 -12.50 16.53
N VAL A 367 -34.50 -13.32 16.35
CA VAL A 367 -35.70 -12.97 15.57
C VAL A 367 -36.92 -13.01 16.47
N PHE A 368 -37.73 -11.96 16.45
CA PHE A 368 -38.89 -11.76 17.31
C PHE A 368 -40.14 -11.47 16.46
N SER A 369 -41.33 -11.84 16.95
CA SER A 369 -42.59 -11.40 16.34
C SER A 369 -42.79 -9.90 16.57
N ALA A 370 -42.94 -9.10 15.49
CA ALA A 370 -43.22 -7.66 15.59
C ALA A 370 -44.51 -7.37 16.35
N THR A 371 -45.50 -8.26 16.24
CA THR A 371 -46.82 -8.16 16.88
C THR A 371 -46.81 -8.52 18.37
N THR A 372 -45.91 -9.41 18.84
CA THR A 372 -45.98 -9.95 20.22
C THR A 372 -44.71 -9.87 21.03
N GLY A 373 -43.59 -9.37 20.48
CA GLY A 373 -42.30 -9.25 21.19
C GLY A 373 -41.62 -10.57 21.57
N LYS A 374 -42.19 -11.71 21.16
CA LYS A 374 -41.70 -13.04 21.53
C LYS A 374 -40.60 -13.47 20.57
N GLU A 375 -39.53 -14.03 21.13
CA GLU A 375 -38.48 -14.69 20.34
C GLU A 375 -39.07 -15.88 19.57
N LEU A 376 -38.71 -15.99 18.29
CA LEU A 376 -39.17 -17.02 17.36
C LEU A 376 -38.04 -17.99 17.01
N ARG A 377 -36.81 -17.48 16.86
CA ARG A 377 -35.59 -18.25 16.58
C ARG A 377 -34.34 -17.41 16.83
N VAL A 378 -33.20 -18.10 16.91
CA VAL A 378 -31.86 -17.51 16.95
C VAL A 378 -31.05 -18.09 15.79
N ILE A 379 -30.24 -17.28 15.13
CA ILE A 379 -29.45 -17.61 13.93
C ILE A 379 -27.96 -17.48 14.26
N GLY A 380 -27.19 -18.49 13.84
CA GLY A 380 -25.78 -18.68 14.22
C GLY A 380 -25.59 -19.42 15.54
N HIS A 381 -24.39 -19.92 15.78
CA HIS A 381 -23.94 -20.51 17.05
C HIS A 381 -23.40 -19.43 17.98
N PRO A 382 -23.54 -19.59 19.32
CA PRO A 382 -23.11 -18.59 20.28
C PRO A 382 -21.58 -18.57 20.47
N GLY A 383 -21.08 -17.42 20.91
CA GLY A 383 -19.77 -17.28 21.54
C GLY A 383 -18.82 -16.25 20.93
N GLY A 384 -19.20 -15.57 19.84
CA GLY A 384 -18.40 -14.46 19.30
C GLY A 384 -17.02 -14.86 18.72
N PRO A 385 -16.01 -13.98 18.82
CA PRO A 385 -14.62 -14.21 18.40
C PRO A 385 -14.06 -15.61 18.71
N GLN A 386 -13.25 -16.14 17.81
CA GLN A 386 -12.81 -17.55 17.82
C GLN A 386 -11.28 -17.70 17.88
N ILE A 387 -10.80 -18.79 18.49
CA ILE A 387 -9.39 -19.21 18.51
C ILE A 387 -9.34 -20.75 18.41
N GLY A 388 -8.31 -21.30 17.74
CA GLY A 388 -8.26 -22.71 17.38
C GLY A 388 -9.04 -23.02 16.10
N ALA A 389 -9.69 -24.18 16.04
CA ALA A 389 -10.50 -24.60 14.89
C ALA A 389 -11.70 -23.66 14.67
N TYR A 390 -11.96 -23.29 13.41
CA TYR A 390 -12.96 -22.27 13.07
C TYR A 390 -14.33 -22.89 12.72
N ASP A 391 -15.38 -22.48 13.42
CA ASP A 391 -16.77 -22.79 13.11
C ASP A 391 -17.41 -21.64 12.34
N GLU A 392 -17.71 -21.85 11.06
CA GLU A 392 -18.40 -20.86 10.22
C GLU A 392 -19.79 -20.49 10.76
N GLN A 393 -20.42 -21.34 11.57
CA GLN A 393 -21.75 -21.01 12.11
C GLN A 393 -21.69 -20.04 13.30
N ARG A 394 -20.51 -19.77 13.90
CA ARG A 394 -20.34 -18.81 15.00
C ARG A 394 -19.89 -17.44 14.47
N MET A 395 -20.76 -16.44 14.59
CA MET A 395 -20.46 -15.07 14.13
C MET A 395 -19.49 -14.35 15.08
N ALA A 396 -18.73 -13.38 14.57
CA ALA A 396 -18.00 -12.41 15.37
C ALA A 396 -18.55 -11.00 15.12
N HIS A 397 -18.84 -10.23 16.18
CA HIS A 397 -19.38 -8.86 16.10
C HIS A 397 -20.42 -8.61 14.97
N PRO A 398 -21.49 -9.41 14.84
CA PRO A 398 -22.48 -9.20 13.78
C PRO A 398 -23.13 -7.82 13.95
N LEU A 399 -23.00 -6.94 12.95
CA LEU A 399 -23.34 -5.53 13.03
C LEU A 399 -24.47 -5.19 12.03
N GLY A 400 -24.16 -4.65 10.85
CA GLY A 400 -25.17 -4.38 9.83
C GLY A 400 -25.76 -5.65 9.20
N MET A 401 -27.05 -5.64 8.89
CA MET A 401 -27.73 -6.77 8.25
C MET A 401 -28.91 -6.32 7.38
N THR A 402 -29.31 -7.17 6.45
CA THR A 402 -30.48 -6.97 5.56
C THR A 402 -31.03 -8.32 5.08
N ILE A 403 -32.27 -8.35 4.58
CA ILE A 403 -32.86 -9.54 3.95
C ILE A 403 -33.11 -9.25 2.47
N ASP A 404 -32.72 -10.17 1.60
CA ASP A 404 -32.94 -10.06 0.15
C ASP A 404 -34.27 -10.69 -0.31
N SER A 405 -34.67 -10.42 -1.55
CA SER A 405 -35.93 -10.91 -2.14
C SER A 405 -36.04 -12.44 -2.27
N ASN A 406 -34.99 -13.20 -1.99
CA ASN A 406 -35.02 -14.66 -1.94
C ASN A 406 -35.24 -15.19 -0.50
N GLY A 407 -35.40 -14.30 0.49
CA GLY A 407 -35.49 -14.66 1.91
C GLY A 407 -34.13 -15.00 2.52
N VAL A 408 -33.03 -14.48 1.96
CA VAL A 408 -31.68 -14.67 2.51
C VAL A 408 -31.30 -13.46 3.37
N LEU A 409 -30.98 -13.72 4.64
CA LEU A 409 -30.39 -12.77 5.57
C LEU A 409 -28.89 -12.66 5.28
N TRP A 410 -28.41 -11.44 5.10
CA TRP A 410 -27.00 -11.09 4.96
C TRP A 410 -26.55 -10.34 6.21
N VAL A 411 -25.35 -10.65 6.71
CA VAL A 411 -24.77 -10.05 7.92
C VAL A 411 -23.34 -9.59 7.65
N ALA A 412 -23.01 -8.37 8.06
CA ALA A 412 -21.65 -7.86 8.19
C ALA A 412 -21.12 -8.15 9.59
N GLU A 413 -19.89 -8.63 9.70
CA GLU A 413 -19.23 -8.99 10.95
C GLU A 413 -18.03 -8.05 11.17
N GLU A 414 -18.13 -7.19 12.20
CA GLU A 414 -17.13 -6.15 12.55
C GLU A 414 -15.94 -6.77 13.29
N ASP A 415 -15.23 -7.64 12.59
CA ASP A 415 -14.08 -8.38 13.08
C ASP A 415 -12.99 -8.45 12.00
N TYR A 416 -11.72 -8.46 12.41
CA TYR A 416 -10.59 -8.62 11.51
C TYR A 416 -10.17 -10.07 11.31
N LEU A 417 -10.58 -10.96 12.23
CA LEU A 417 -10.08 -12.33 12.37
C LEU A 417 -11.21 -13.38 12.35
N PRO A 418 -11.95 -13.50 11.23
CA PRO A 418 -11.73 -12.86 9.93
C PRO A 418 -12.66 -11.68 9.62
N LYS A 419 -12.26 -10.81 8.69
CA LYS A 419 -13.19 -9.88 8.00
C LYS A 419 -14.22 -10.69 7.21
N ARG A 420 -15.51 -10.46 7.45
CA ARG A 420 -16.54 -11.39 6.99
C ARG A 420 -17.89 -10.77 6.62
N ILE A 421 -18.44 -11.27 5.50
CA ILE A 421 -19.88 -11.20 5.19
C ILE A 421 -20.43 -12.63 5.22
N SER A 422 -21.51 -12.89 5.94
CA SER A 422 -22.16 -14.21 6.01
C SER A 422 -23.62 -14.18 5.54
N ARG A 423 -24.08 -15.31 4.98
CA ARG A 423 -25.44 -15.49 4.44
C ARG A 423 -26.17 -16.67 5.07
N TRP A 424 -27.46 -16.47 5.32
CA TRP A 424 -28.31 -17.35 6.10
C TRP A 424 -29.71 -17.41 5.50
N ASP A 425 -30.32 -18.59 5.46
CA ASP A 425 -31.75 -18.71 5.18
C ASP A 425 -32.53 -18.04 6.33
N ALA A 426 -33.17 -16.90 6.06
CA ALA A 426 -33.69 -16.03 7.12
C ALA A 426 -34.80 -16.69 7.95
N ARG A 427 -35.50 -17.67 7.37
CA ARG A 427 -36.66 -18.38 7.96
C ARG A 427 -36.23 -19.58 8.80
N THR A 428 -35.24 -20.33 8.36
CA THR A 428 -34.75 -21.55 9.04
C THR A 428 -33.50 -21.34 9.88
N GLY A 429 -32.80 -20.22 9.71
CA GLY A 429 -31.51 -19.95 10.35
C GLY A 429 -30.34 -20.77 9.80
N ARG A 430 -30.54 -21.52 8.71
CA ARG A 430 -29.51 -22.36 8.10
C ARG A 430 -28.44 -21.51 7.42
N PHE A 431 -27.18 -21.74 7.77
CA PHE A 431 -26.03 -21.14 7.09
C PHE A 431 -25.99 -21.53 5.60
N LEU A 432 -25.61 -20.58 4.73
CA LEU A 432 -25.53 -20.75 3.29
C LEU A 432 -24.07 -20.71 2.81
N ASN A 433 -23.40 -19.57 3.03
CA ASN A 433 -22.00 -19.34 2.71
C ASN A 433 -21.50 -18.07 3.42
N ALA A 434 -20.20 -17.81 3.34
CA ALA A 434 -19.60 -16.55 3.71
C ALA A 434 -18.45 -16.17 2.77
N TRP A 435 -18.03 -14.90 2.82
CA TRP A 435 -16.83 -14.38 2.15
C TRP A 435 -15.87 -13.82 3.18
N TYR A 436 -14.58 -14.02 2.95
CA TYR A 436 -13.49 -13.78 3.89
C TYR A 436 -12.45 -12.85 3.28
N GLY A 437 -12.28 -11.65 3.84
CA GLY A 437 -11.32 -10.63 3.38
C GLY A 437 -11.95 -9.28 3.02
N PRO A 438 -11.22 -8.37 2.33
CA PRO A 438 -9.89 -8.59 1.75
C PRO A 438 -8.78 -8.59 2.82
N THR A 439 -7.54 -8.72 2.35
CA THR A 439 -6.28 -8.53 3.10
C THR A 439 -6.23 -7.21 3.88
N GLN A 440 -5.22 -7.04 4.73
CA GLN A 440 -4.88 -5.76 5.34
C GLN A 440 -4.23 -4.83 4.32
N TYR A 441 -3.97 -3.60 4.79
CA TYR A 441 -3.11 -2.63 4.14
C TYR A 441 -1.77 -3.26 3.69
N GLY A 442 -1.56 -3.32 2.38
CA GLY A 442 -0.34 -3.84 1.73
C GLY A 442 -0.28 -5.34 1.50
N GLY A 443 -1.39 -6.08 1.61
CA GLY A 443 -1.48 -7.52 1.31
C GLY A 443 -0.98 -8.43 2.45
N GLY A 444 -0.35 -9.56 2.11
CA GLY A 444 0.35 -10.43 3.06
C GLY A 444 -0.22 -11.83 3.23
N GLY A 445 0.55 -12.75 3.82
CA GLY A 445 0.24 -14.18 3.84
C GLY A 445 1.02 -14.99 2.81
N PHE A 446 1.03 -16.30 2.94
CA PHE A 446 1.94 -17.23 2.23
C PHE A 446 1.37 -18.67 2.22
N ALA A 447 1.91 -19.58 1.41
CA ALA A 447 1.55 -21.00 1.46
C ALA A 447 2.43 -21.74 2.49
N ASP A 448 1.93 -22.82 3.08
CA ASP A 448 2.76 -23.67 3.96
C ASP A 448 3.89 -24.32 3.13
N PRO A 449 5.19 -24.12 3.45
CA PRO A 449 6.31 -24.65 2.67
C PRO A 449 6.37 -26.18 2.57
N HIS A 450 5.53 -26.91 3.31
CA HIS A 450 5.43 -28.36 3.27
C HIS A 450 4.02 -28.90 2.89
N ASP A 451 3.02 -28.03 2.67
CA ASP A 451 1.69 -28.42 2.15
C ASP A 451 1.01 -27.27 1.39
N LEU A 452 1.11 -27.24 0.06
CA LEU A 452 0.41 -26.27 -0.80
C LEU A 452 -1.12 -26.22 -0.64
N TYR A 453 -1.74 -27.24 -0.04
CA TYR A 453 -3.16 -27.20 0.30
C TYR A 453 -3.43 -26.49 1.64
N ARG A 454 -2.40 -25.94 2.31
CA ARG A 454 -2.49 -25.03 3.46
C ARG A 454 -1.93 -23.67 3.08
N ALA A 455 -2.57 -22.62 3.56
CA ALA A 455 -2.04 -21.27 3.46
C ALA A 455 -2.32 -20.48 4.74
N TYR A 456 -1.45 -19.52 5.00
CA TYR A 456 -1.41 -18.73 6.23
C TYR A 456 -1.55 -17.26 5.93
N TYR A 457 -2.38 -16.58 6.72
CA TYR A 457 -2.57 -15.14 6.64
C TYR A 457 -2.31 -14.51 8.02
N PRO A 458 -1.14 -13.88 8.23
CA PRO A 458 -0.87 -13.10 9.42
C PRO A 458 -1.47 -11.71 9.28
N SER A 459 -2.34 -11.36 10.23
CA SER A 459 -3.04 -10.08 10.28
C SER A 459 -2.24 -9.08 11.10
N ILE A 460 -1.68 -8.07 10.43
CA ILE A 460 -0.66 -7.14 10.94
C ILE A 460 -0.98 -5.70 10.49
N GLY A 461 -0.80 -4.75 11.40
CA GLY A 461 -0.76 -3.31 11.09
C GLY A 461 -1.86 -2.49 11.75
N ASN A 462 -3.06 -3.05 11.91
CA ASN A 462 -4.20 -2.30 12.47
C ASN A 462 -4.45 -2.70 13.94
N PRO A 463 -4.55 -1.74 14.88
CA PRO A 463 -4.91 -2.02 16.26
C PRO A 463 -6.21 -2.84 16.37
N GLY A 464 -6.20 -3.91 17.17
CA GLY A 464 -7.33 -4.84 17.31
C GLY A 464 -7.43 -5.91 16.21
N SER A 465 -6.50 -5.97 15.24
CA SER A 465 -6.52 -6.94 14.14
C SER A 465 -5.50 -8.09 14.25
N MET A 466 -4.69 -8.14 15.33
CA MET A 466 -3.49 -8.99 15.39
C MET A 466 -3.81 -10.48 15.51
N GLY A 467 -3.41 -11.29 14.53
CA GLY A 467 -3.73 -12.72 14.52
C GLY A 467 -3.09 -13.52 13.38
N LEU A 468 -3.35 -14.82 13.35
CA LEU A 468 -2.97 -15.73 12.27
C LEU A 468 -4.19 -16.56 11.87
N LEU A 469 -4.61 -16.46 10.61
CA LEU A 469 -5.63 -17.30 9.99
C LEU A 469 -4.96 -18.43 9.19
N GLU A 470 -5.55 -19.63 9.23
CA GLU A 470 -5.16 -20.77 8.38
C GLU A 470 -6.29 -21.11 7.41
N PHE A 471 -5.95 -21.29 6.13
CA PHE A 471 -6.86 -21.71 5.08
C PHE A 471 -6.47 -23.08 4.54
N ARG A 472 -7.46 -23.94 4.29
CA ARG A 472 -7.30 -25.03 3.30
C ARG A 472 -7.50 -24.44 1.91
N VAL A 473 -6.64 -24.80 0.97
CA VAL A 473 -6.70 -24.37 -0.43
C VAL A 473 -6.77 -25.59 -1.32
N ASP A 474 -7.46 -25.49 -2.46
CA ASP A 474 -7.29 -26.39 -3.61
C ASP A 474 -6.39 -25.68 -4.65
N PRO A 475 -5.11 -26.08 -4.83
CA PRO A 475 -4.20 -25.45 -5.79
C PRO A 475 -4.64 -25.55 -7.26
N ALA A 476 -5.55 -26.48 -7.60
CA ALA A 476 -6.02 -26.64 -8.99
C ALA A 476 -7.06 -25.59 -9.39
N THR A 477 -7.90 -25.13 -8.45
CA THR A 477 -8.92 -24.10 -8.68
C THR A 477 -8.61 -22.75 -8.03
N GLY A 478 -7.77 -22.75 -6.99
CA GLY A 478 -7.54 -21.62 -6.10
C GLY A 478 -8.69 -21.33 -5.14
N ASN A 479 -9.65 -22.25 -4.99
CA ASN A 479 -10.68 -22.13 -3.96
C ASN A 479 -10.05 -22.29 -2.57
N SER A 480 -10.41 -21.41 -1.63
CA SER A 480 -9.89 -21.43 -0.25
C SER A 480 -11.00 -21.38 0.80
N ARG A 481 -10.78 -22.05 1.94
CA ARG A 481 -11.71 -22.13 3.07
C ARG A 481 -10.94 -21.93 4.38
N LEU A 482 -11.39 -21.02 5.23
CA LEU A 482 -10.82 -20.78 6.56
C LEU A 482 -11.02 -22.03 7.45
N THR A 483 -9.94 -22.57 8.01
CA THR A 483 -9.96 -23.76 8.89
C THR A 483 -9.69 -23.45 10.34
N ALA A 484 -8.90 -22.41 10.65
CA ALA A 484 -8.55 -22.07 12.01
C ALA A 484 -8.15 -20.59 12.18
N VAL A 485 -8.38 -20.06 13.38
CA VAL A 485 -7.71 -18.86 13.89
C VAL A 485 -6.58 -19.34 14.81
N ARG A 486 -5.41 -19.55 14.23
CA ARG A 486 -4.23 -20.11 14.91
C ARG A 486 -3.64 -19.17 15.95
N TYR A 487 -3.77 -17.87 15.77
CA TYR A 487 -3.39 -16.87 16.77
C TYR A 487 -4.42 -15.74 16.78
N ARG A 488 -4.68 -15.19 17.97
CA ARG A 488 -5.53 -14.02 18.17
C ARG A 488 -4.96 -13.19 19.32
N PHE A 489 -4.77 -11.91 19.08
CA PHE A 489 -4.39 -10.94 20.09
C PHE A 489 -5.35 -9.74 20.06
N PRO A 490 -5.99 -9.39 21.19
CA PRO A 490 -5.92 -10.08 22.48
C PRO A 490 -6.64 -11.46 22.48
N ASP A 491 -6.44 -12.24 23.54
CA ASP A 491 -7.05 -13.56 23.73
C ASP A 491 -8.53 -13.42 24.15
N PRO A 492 -9.51 -13.91 23.37
CA PRO A 492 -10.94 -13.76 23.66
C PRO A 492 -11.42 -14.53 24.90
N LEU A 493 -10.61 -15.41 25.51
CA LEU A 493 -10.95 -16.08 26.76
C LEU A 493 -10.55 -15.28 28.00
N ASN A 494 -9.48 -14.48 27.91
CA ASN A 494 -9.01 -13.62 29.00
C ASN A 494 -9.52 -12.18 28.88
N ASP A 495 -9.81 -11.72 27.66
CA ASP A 495 -10.18 -10.33 27.41
C ASP A 495 -11.70 -10.12 27.40
N LEU A 496 -12.21 -9.83 28.60
CA LEU A 496 -13.35 -8.94 28.76
C LEU A 496 -12.96 -7.53 28.30
N ILE A 497 -12.71 -7.34 27.00
CA ILE A 497 -12.50 -6.02 26.41
C ILE A 497 -13.70 -5.16 26.82
N SER A 498 -13.44 -3.91 27.19
CA SER A 498 -14.45 -2.98 27.71
C SER A 498 -15.58 -2.69 26.70
N TYR A 499 -16.56 -3.59 26.65
CA TYR A 499 -17.80 -3.56 25.86
C TYR A 499 -19.05 -3.67 26.76
N GLY A 500 -18.86 -3.58 28.08
CA GLY A 500 -19.90 -3.52 29.11
C GLY A 500 -19.29 -2.95 30.39
N GLY A 501 -20.04 -2.12 31.12
CA GLY A 501 -19.53 -1.27 32.20
C GLY A 501 -19.12 -1.99 33.50
N TYR A 502 -18.13 -2.87 33.41
CA TYR A 502 -17.49 -3.55 34.54
C TYR A 502 -16.22 -2.83 35.00
N SER A 503 -15.75 -3.12 36.21
CA SER A 503 -14.57 -2.48 36.77
C SER A 503 -13.30 -2.85 36.00
N THR A 504 -12.52 -1.83 35.65
CA THR A 504 -11.24 -1.95 34.96
C THR A 504 -10.24 -2.77 35.78
N LYS A 505 -10.09 -4.05 35.45
CA LYS A 505 -8.90 -4.82 35.84
C LYS A 505 -7.77 -4.48 34.86
N PRO A 506 -6.63 -3.94 35.32
CA PRO A 506 -5.56 -3.52 34.42
C PRO A 506 -4.80 -4.75 33.90
N ILE A 507 -5.15 -5.19 32.69
CA ILE A 507 -4.27 -6.02 31.85
C ILE A 507 -3.77 -5.10 30.73
N PHE A 508 -2.50 -4.72 30.84
CA PHE A 508 -1.66 -4.01 29.87
C PHE A 508 -2.33 -3.48 28.59
N PHE A 509 -2.70 -2.20 28.58
CA PHE A 509 -1.92 -1.13 27.93
C PHE A 509 -2.28 0.25 28.51
N PRO A 510 -1.39 1.27 28.41
CA PRO A 510 -1.70 2.64 28.82
C PRO A 510 -2.67 3.34 27.85
N ASN A 511 -3.12 4.53 28.24
CA ASN A 511 -4.04 5.35 27.45
C ASN A 511 -3.48 5.77 26.08
N ASP A 512 -4.40 6.23 25.24
CA ASP A 512 -4.23 6.75 23.87
C ASP A 512 -3.90 5.67 22.83
N MET A 513 -4.30 5.93 21.58
CA MET A 513 -4.15 4.98 20.47
C MET A 513 -2.70 4.53 20.32
N ILE A 514 -2.48 3.22 20.10
CA ILE A 514 -1.16 2.65 19.79
C ILE A 514 -0.48 3.53 18.74
N PRO A 515 0.59 4.27 19.10
CA PRO A 515 1.39 4.95 18.11
C PRO A 515 2.04 3.87 17.24
N ALA A 516 2.21 4.11 15.94
CA ALA A 516 3.13 3.33 15.11
C ALA A 516 4.57 3.57 15.62
N GLY A 517 4.90 2.89 16.73
CA GLY A 517 5.59 3.57 17.81
C GLY A 517 5.59 2.88 19.19
N SER A 518 5.09 1.65 19.33
CA SER A 518 5.44 0.76 20.46
C SER A 518 5.23 -0.72 20.12
N HIS A 519 6.15 -1.27 19.33
CA HIS A 519 6.05 -2.54 18.60
C HIS A 519 4.93 -2.58 17.55
N GLY A 520 5.32 -2.60 16.27
CA GLY A 520 4.44 -3.09 15.21
C GLY A 520 4.01 -4.53 15.52
N GLY A 521 2.77 -4.89 15.17
CA GLY A 521 2.06 -6.04 15.75
C GLY A 521 2.81 -7.38 15.66
N ILE A 522 3.41 -7.78 16.78
CA ILE A 522 4.03 -9.10 17.00
C ILE A 522 2.99 -10.20 16.78
N THR A 523 3.07 -10.93 15.66
CA THR A 523 2.17 -12.05 15.34
C THR A 523 2.93 -13.20 14.67
N PRO A 524 2.47 -14.46 14.86
CA PRO A 524 2.95 -15.60 14.08
C PRO A 524 2.80 -15.33 12.58
N ALA A 525 3.92 -15.18 11.87
CA ALA A 525 3.96 -14.99 10.44
C ALA A 525 4.58 -16.21 9.76
N GLN A 526 5.88 -16.18 9.45
CA GLN A 526 6.59 -17.26 8.79
C GLN A 526 6.53 -18.56 9.61
N THR A 527 6.33 -19.70 8.94
CA THR A 527 6.42 -21.05 9.57
C THR A 527 7.66 -21.82 9.11
N PHE A 528 8.11 -22.75 9.96
CA PHE A 528 9.10 -23.78 9.63
C PHE A 528 8.93 -24.98 10.56
N TYR A 529 9.52 -26.13 10.20
CA TYR A 529 9.43 -27.36 10.97
C TYR A 529 10.80 -27.79 11.50
N SER A 530 10.86 -28.26 12.75
CA SER A 530 12.09 -28.80 13.34
C SER A 530 11.76 -29.84 14.42
N ASN A 531 12.50 -30.96 14.44
CA ASN A 531 12.36 -32.05 15.40
C ASN A 531 10.93 -32.62 15.61
N GLY A 532 10.04 -32.48 14.62
CA GLY A 532 8.64 -32.93 14.68
C GLY A 532 7.63 -31.84 15.06
N HIS A 533 8.09 -30.66 15.47
CA HIS A 533 7.27 -29.51 15.84
C HIS A 533 7.11 -28.53 14.67
N GLN A 534 5.94 -27.88 14.57
CA GLN A 534 5.70 -26.74 13.68
C GLN A 534 5.88 -25.43 14.46
N TYR A 535 6.85 -24.61 14.04
CA TYR A 535 7.15 -23.30 14.63
C TYR A 535 6.61 -22.17 13.76
N PHE A 536 6.41 -21.01 14.38
CA PHE A 536 6.11 -19.76 13.71
C PHE A 536 6.99 -18.64 14.27
N THR A 537 7.27 -17.62 13.46
CA THR A 537 8.02 -16.44 13.89
C THR A 537 7.54 -15.20 13.13
N ASP A 538 7.75 -14.03 13.72
CA ASP A 538 7.57 -12.72 13.11
C ASP A 538 8.85 -12.25 12.37
N SER A 539 9.91 -13.07 12.39
CA SER A 539 11.12 -12.91 11.58
C SER A 539 10.74 -12.57 10.13
N TYR A 540 11.44 -11.59 9.55
CA TYR A 540 11.17 -11.07 8.20
C TYR A 540 9.77 -10.46 7.99
N ASN A 541 8.92 -10.27 9.02
CA ASN A 541 7.53 -9.82 8.81
C ASN A 541 6.92 -8.94 9.93
N THR A 542 7.71 -8.28 10.78
CA THR A 542 7.21 -7.46 11.91
C THR A 542 6.77 -6.03 11.56
N TYR A 543 7.37 -5.41 10.54
CA TYR A 543 7.11 -4.00 10.19
C TYR A 543 7.29 -3.77 8.70
N TRP A 544 6.59 -2.77 8.13
CA TRP A 544 6.51 -2.54 6.69
C TRP A 544 7.88 -2.48 6.01
N TYR A 545 8.76 -1.61 6.50
CA TYR A 545 9.95 -1.18 5.76
C TYR A 545 11.23 -1.94 6.06
N ASN A 546 11.35 -2.50 7.27
CA ASN A 546 12.55 -3.17 7.80
C ASN A 546 12.13 -4.22 8.84
N GLN A 547 13.05 -5.11 9.22
CA GLN A 547 12.96 -5.90 10.44
C GLN A 547 13.02 -5.03 11.71
N THR A 548 12.52 -5.57 12.83
CA THR A 548 12.51 -4.94 14.17
C THR A 548 13.77 -5.22 14.99
N THR A 549 13.93 -4.53 16.13
CA THR A 549 14.96 -4.78 17.14
C THR A 549 14.68 -6.01 18.02
N VAL A 550 13.46 -6.56 17.96
CA VAL A 550 13.00 -7.72 18.73
C VAL A 550 12.15 -8.60 17.82
N THR A 551 12.22 -9.90 18.06
CA THR A 551 11.57 -10.97 17.30
C THR A 551 11.08 -12.04 18.27
N THR A 552 9.99 -12.71 17.95
CA THR A 552 9.36 -13.76 18.75
C THR A 552 9.29 -15.09 17.97
N LEU A 553 9.34 -16.18 18.72
CA LEU A 553 9.16 -17.55 18.28
C LEU A 553 7.93 -18.13 18.98
N TRP A 554 7.07 -18.78 18.21
CA TRP A 554 5.92 -19.53 18.68
C TRP A 554 6.03 -20.99 18.24
N ILE A 555 5.35 -21.88 18.98
CA ILE A 555 5.09 -23.26 18.60
C ILE A 555 3.59 -23.46 18.36
N LEU A 556 3.21 -24.37 17.47
CA LEU A 556 1.82 -24.78 17.26
C LEU A 556 1.45 -25.92 18.22
N GLU A 557 0.71 -25.61 19.28
CA GLU A 557 0.31 -26.53 20.34
C GLU A 557 -1.22 -26.52 20.48
N ASP A 558 -1.85 -27.70 20.59
CA ASP A 558 -3.31 -27.89 20.58
C ASP A 558 -4.06 -27.12 19.46
N GLY A 559 -3.37 -26.86 18.35
CA GLY A 559 -3.90 -26.12 17.20
C GLY A 559 -3.88 -24.59 17.34
N VAL A 560 -3.18 -24.04 18.33
CA VAL A 560 -2.99 -22.61 18.60
C VAL A 560 -1.49 -22.28 18.68
N CYS A 561 -1.08 -21.10 18.20
CA CYS A 561 0.31 -20.65 18.28
C CYS A 561 0.61 -20.05 19.67
N ARG A 562 1.48 -20.70 20.44
CA ARG A 562 1.93 -20.26 21.78
C ARG A 562 3.33 -19.63 21.71
N PRO A 563 3.56 -18.42 22.24
CA PRO A 563 4.89 -17.81 22.26
C PRO A 563 5.78 -18.54 23.25
N ILE A 564 6.99 -18.91 22.82
CA ILE A 564 7.93 -19.73 23.63
C ILE A 564 9.33 -19.12 23.75
N ALA A 565 9.68 -18.14 22.92
CA ALA A 565 10.91 -17.36 23.09
C ALA A 565 10.77 -15.98 22.41
N SER A 566 11.46 -14.98 22.95
CA SER A 566 11.62 -13.66 22.31
C SER A 566 13.05 -13.19 22.50
N ALA A 567 13.68 -12.67 21.44
CA ALA A 567 15.07 -12.24 21.45
C ALA A 567 15.22 -10.84 20.85
N GLY A 568 16.19 -10.06 21.32
CA GLY A 568 16.54 -8.80 20.68
C GLY A 568 17.21 -7.76 21.57
N TRP A 569 17.08 -6.50 21.19
CA TRP A 569 17.67 -5.35 21.87
C TRP A 569 16.64 -4.67 22.77
N VAL A 570 17.01 -4.39 24.03
CA VAL A 570 16.09 -3.85 25.04
C VAL A 570 15.46 -2.52 24.61
N GLY A 571 16.29 -1.62 24.08
CA GLY A 571 15.88 -0.30 23.59
C GLY A 571 15.43 0.68 24.68
N ALA A 572 15.48 1.97 24.37
CA ALA A 572 14.92 3.02 25.22
C ALA A 572 13.41 2.83 25.45
N LYS A 573 12.96 2.92 26.71
CA LYS A 573 11.55 2.82 27.10
C LYS A 573 10.69 3.85 26.35
N GLY A 574 9.54 3.42 25.84
CA GLY A 574 8.63 4.26 25.06
C GLY A 574 9.11 4.56 23.63
N SER A 575 10.18 3.91 23.16
CA SER A 575 10.56 3.95 21.74
C SER A 575 9.71 3.00 20.89
N ALA A 576 9.75 3.22 19.57
CA ALA A 576 8.98 2.47 18.58
C ALA A 576 9.14 0.95 18.61
N TYR A 577 10.21 0.45 19.22
CA TYR A 577 10.61 -0.95 19.20
C TYR A 577 11.09 -1.45 20.57
N HIS A 578 10.56 -0.89 21.67
CA HIS A 578 10.80 -1.36 23.04
C HIS A 578 9.79 -2.43 23.47
N TRP A 579 10.27 -3.58 23.97
CA TRP A 579 9.41 -4.74 24.30
C TRP A 579 8.83 -4.59 25.71
N ALA A 580 7.55 -4.21 25.80
CA ALA A 580 6.89 -3.82 27.05
C ALA A 580 6.82 -4.92 28.13
N ALA A 581 7.12 -6.19 27.81
CA ALA A 581 7.30 -7.23 28.82
C ALA A 581 8.50 -6.95 29.75
N LEU A 582 9.55 -6.29 29.24
CA LEU A 582 10.75 -5.90 30.00
C LEU A 582 10.47 -4.80 31.03
N ASP A 583 9.32 -4.14 30.93
CA ASP A 583 8.98 -2.96 31.72
C ASP A 583 8.48 -3.30 33.13
N ARG A 584 8.34 -4.61 33.44
CA ARG A 584 8.04 -5.12 34.77
C ARG A 584 9.19 -4.83 35.76
N PRO A 585 8.96 -4.29 36.97
CA PRO A 585 10.03 -3.85 37.87
C PRO A 585 11.06 -4.93 38.25
N GLU A 586 10.62 -6.18 38.38
CA GLU A 586 11.45 -7.37 38.63
C GLU A 586 12.32 -7.78 37.43
N ILE A 587 11.90 -7.47 36.20
CA ILE A 587 12.71 -7.66 34.98
C ILE A 587 13.66 -6.47 34.79
N GLN A 588 13.15 -5.23 34.93
CA GLN A 588 13.98 -4.02 34.86
C GLN A 588 15.20 -4.07 35.79
N ARG A 589 15.03 -4.59 37.02
CA ARG A 589 16.12 -4.75 38.01
C ARG A 589 17.20 -5.77 37.61
N ARG A 590 16.97 -6.61 36.59
CA ARG A 590 17.96 -7.56 36.02
C ARG A 590 18.73 -6.98 34.83
N ILE A 591 18.30 -5.86 34.25
CA ILE A 591 18.96 -5.23 33.10
C ILE A 591 20.33 -4.66 33.54
N PRO A 592 21.45 -5.04 32.90
CA PRO A 592 22.77 -4.53 33.25
C PRO A 592 22.87 -2.99 33.16
N ALA A 593 23.29 -2.34 34.25
CA ALA A 593 23.41 -0.88 34.32
C ALA A 593 24.26 -0.30 33.17
N GLY A 594 23.75 0.75 32.50
CA GLY A 594 24.35 1.35 31.30
C GLY A 594 23.27 1.71 30.27
N ASN A 595 23.63 1.83 28.99
CA ASN A 595 22.65 2.10 27.93
C ASN A 595 21.81 0.83 27.61
N PRO A 596 20.46 0.86 27.71
CA PRO A 596 19.60 -0.24 27.29
C PRO A 596 19.70 -0.55 25.79
N ASP A 597 19.91 0.42 24.91
CA ASP A 597 20.02 0.20 23.44
C ASP A 597 21.19 -0.72 23.07
N GLN A 598 22.20 -0.81 23.95
CA GLN A 598 23.39 -1.65 23.78
C GLN A 598 23.25 -3.02 24.47
N THR A 599 22.07 -3.34 25.00
CA THR A 599 21.83 -4.55 25.79
C THR A 599 20.97 -5.51 24.97
N PHE A 600 21.52 -6.69 24.68
CA PHE A 600 20.80 -7.79 24.07
C PHE A 600 20.12 -8.61 25.18
N PHE A 601 18.93 -9.14 24.89
CA PHE A 601 18.19 -10.02 25.78
C PHE A 601 17.67 -11.25 25.04
N ILE A 602 17.38 -12.30 25.81
CA ILE A 602 16.55 -13.40 25.36
C ILE A 602 15.62 -13.85 26.49
N TRP A 603 14.37 -14.15 26.14
CA TRP A 603 13.40 -14.84 26.97
C TRP A 603 13.15 -16.24 26.38
N THR A 604 12.84 -17.20 27.24
CA THR A 604 12.49 -18.58 26.89
C THR A 604 11.49 -19.10 27.91
N ASP A 605 10.39 -19.68 27.45
CA ASP A 605 9.33 -20.32 28.24
C ASP A 605 9.82 -21.66 28.84
N ARG A 606 10.74 -21.57 29.83
CA ARG A 606 11.43 -22.74 30.40
C ARG A 606 10.54 -23.54 31.36
N ASN A 607 9.35 -23.04 31.67
CA ASN A 607 8.39 -23.67 32.58
C ASN A 607 7.10 -24.17 31.88
N HIS A 608 6.87 -23.76 30.62
CA HIS A 608 5.69 -24.08 29.79
C HIS A 608 4.37 -23.45 30.29
N ASP A 609 4.41 -22.21 30.81
CA ASP A 609 3.22 -21.39 31.12
C ASP A 609 2.97 -20.25 30.11
N HIS A 610 3.89 -20.07 29.15
CA HIS A 610 3.89 -19.05 28.11
C HIS A 610 3.88 -17.59 28.61
N ALA A 611 4.17 -17.35 29.89
CA ALA A 611 4.10 -16.04 30.52
C ALA A 611 5.49 -15.57 30.98
N VAL A 612 6.03 -14.54 30.31
CA VAL A 612 7.38 -14.00 30.57
C VAL A 612 7.69 -13.85 32.08
N GLN A 613 8.50 -14.74 32.65
CA GLN A 613 8.93 -14.69 34.06
C GLN A 613 10.34 -14.08 34.20
N PRO A 614 10.71 -13.48 35.36
CA PRO A 614 11.97 -12.75 35.46
C PRO A 614 13.21 -13.61 35.30
N ASP A 615 13.23 -14.80 35.89
CA ASP A 615 14.34 -15.76 35.82
C ASP A 615 14.50 -16.42 34.44
N GLU A 616 13.49 -16.30 33.58
CA GLU A 616 13.51 -16.69 32.17
C GLU A 616 14.12 -15.63 31.24
N VAL A 617 14.21 -14.37 31.66
CA VAL A 617 14.84 -13.31 30.86
C VAL A 617 16.32 -13.16 31.22
N GLU A 618 17.18 -13.41 30.25
CA GLU A 618 18.63 -13.25 30.34
C GLU A 618 19.10 -12.04 29.53
N PHE A 619 20.18 -11.38 29.98
CA PHE A 619 20.69 -10.14 29.40
C PHE A 619 22.22 -10.19 29.22
N VAL A 620 22.71 -9.60 28.13
CA VAL A 620 24.14 -9.38 27.90
C VAL A 620 24.37 -8.01 27.24
N ARG A 621 25.46 -7.32 27.61
CA ARG A 621 25.97 -6.18 26.83
C ARG A 621 27.21 -6.66 26.06
N PRO A 622 27.08 -6.99 24.77
CA PRO A 622 28.21 -7.46 23.99
C PRO A 622 29.05 -6.26 23.48
N ALA A 623 30.23 -6.55 22.92
CA ALA A 623 31.25 -5.52 22.69
C ALA A 623 30.92 -4.54 21.55
N VAL A 624 30.20 -4.98 20.52
CA VAL A 624 29.66 -4.15 19.44
C VAL A 624 28.17 -3.91 19.72
N PRO A 625 27.70 -2.64 19.76
CA PRO A 625 26.28 -2.32 19.88
C PRO A 625 25.40 -2.90 18.77
N GLY A 626 24.12 -3.10 19.09
CA GLY A 626 23.12 -3.62 18.18
C GLY A 626 22.61 -2.66 17.11
N SER A 627 21.80 -3.22 16.21
CA SER A 627 20.86 -2.49 15.36
C SER A 627 19.59 -3.33 15.15
N ALA A 628 18.56 -2.73 14.54
CA ALA A 628 17.38 -3.48 14.12
C ALA A 628 17.75 -4.59 13.11
N GLY A 629 16.95 -5.65 13.09
CA GLY A 629 17.21 -6.85 12.32
C GLY A 629 17.50 -8.04 13.22
N VAL A 630 16.51 -8.57 13.93
CA VAL A 630 16.61 -9.84 14.66
C VAL A 630 15.81 -10.91 13.92
N VAL A 631 16.30 -12.15 13.95
CA VAL A 631 15.72 -13.31 13.24
C VAL A 631 15.99 -14.59 14.03
N PHE A 632 14.95 -15.40 14.25
CA PHE A 632 15.10 -16.83 14.56
C PHE A 632 15.25 -17.61 13.25
N GLN A 633 16.24 -18.49 13.19
CA GLN A 633 16.55 -19.35 12.03
C GLN A 633 15.82 -20.70 12.13
N PRO A 634 15.74 -21.50 11.02
CA PRO A 634 15.13 -22.83 11.04
C PRO A 634 15.80 -23.84 11.99
N ASP A 635 17.10 -23.65 12.28
CA ASP A 635 17.84 -24.43 13.28
C ASP A 635 17.62 -23.94 14.73
N LEU A 636 16.64 -23.03 14.92
CA LEU A 636 16.30 -22.32 16.15
C LEU A 636 17.41 -21.39 16.68
N SER A 637 18.49 -21.14 15.92
CA SER A 637 19.51 -20.15 16.31
C SER A 637 19.03 -18.72 16.05
N VAL A 638 19.62 -17.73 16.73
CA VAL A 638 19.27 -16.31 16.57
C VAL A 638 20.40 -15.58 15.85
N ILE A 639 20.08 -14.72 14.89
CA ILE A 639 21.00 -13.68 14.39
C ILE A 639 20.47 -12.28 14.71
N SER A 640 21.37 -11.30 14.80
CA SER A 640 20.99 -9.91 15.01
C SER A 640 21.86 -8.88 14.28
N GLY A 641 21.23 -7.76 13.88
CA GLY A 641 21.89 -6.49 13.65
C GLY A 641 22.68 -6.09 14.90
N GLY A 642 23.96 -5.76 14.71
CA GLY A 642 24.98 -5.91 15.76
C GLY A 642 26.09 -6.88 15.35
N PRO A 643 26.20 -7.18 14.05
CA PRO A 643 26.24 -8.54 13.48
C PRO A 643 26.62 -9.69 14.45
N TYR A 644 25.62 -10.30 15.11
CA TYR A 644 25.81 -11.50 15.95
C TYR A 644 25.10 -12.76 15.44
N HIS A 645 25.60 -13.92 15.87
CA HIS A 645 24.92 -15.22 15.89
C HIS A 645 24.94 -15.82 17.30
N LEU A 646 23.83 -16.42 17.71
CA LEU A 646 23.63 -17.11 18.98
C LEU A 646 23.09 -18.52 18.68
N PRO A 647 23.91 -19.58 18.78
CA PRO A 647 23.44 -20.95 18.58
C PRO A 647 22.55 -21.40 19.73
N THR A 648 21.52 -22.18 19.40
CA THR A 648 20.69 -22.89 20.38
C THR A 648 21.57 -23.82 21.22
N ALA A 649 21.38 -23.80 22.54
CA ALA A 649 22.16 -24.63 23.45
C ALA A 649 21.57 -26.05 23.61
N SER A 650 20.24 -26.13 23.63
CA SER A 650 19.46 -27.38 23.64
C SER A 650 18.00 -27.08 23.29
N VAL A 651 17.25 -28.09 22.87
CA VAL A 651 15.79 -28.04 22.74
C VAL A 651 15.22 -29.18 23.58
N ASP A 652 14.17 -28.93 24.34
CA ASP A 652 13.50 -29.96 25.14
C ASP A 652 12.46 -30.77 24.33
N THR A 653 11.77 -31.69 25.00
CA THR A 653 10.77 -32.56 24.40
C THR A 653 9.47 -31.83 23.99
N ALA A 654 9.11 -30.72 24.63
CA ALA A 654 7.99 -29.87 24.22
C ALA A 654 8.36 -28.97 23.04
N GLY A 655 9.66 -28.83 22.74
CA GLY A 655 10.17 -28.07 21.61
C GLY A 655 10.65 -26.67 21.97
N VAL A 656 10.79 -26.33 23.26
CA VAL A 656 11.27 -25.01 23.66
C VAL A 656 12.81 -24.94 23.57
N PRO A 657 13.38 -23.95 22.86
CA PRO A 657 14.82 -23.81 22.69
C PRO A 657 15.45 -23.01 23.84
N SER A 658 16.43 -23.60 24.52
CA SER A 658 17.28 -22.92 25.50
C SER A 658 18.56 -22.35 24.86
N TYR A 659 19.08 -21.25 25.40
CA TYR A 659 20.25 -20.54 24.89
C TYR A 659 21.31 -20.31 25.96
N ASP A 660 22.54 -19.97 25.55
CA ASP A 660 23.62 -19.52 26.44
C ASP A 660 24.24 -18.25 25.84
N LEU A 661 23.95 -17.09 26.44
CA LEU A 661 24.39 -15.79 25.93
C LEU A 661 25.94 -15.64 25.89
N LYS A 662 26.70 -16.54 26.52
CA LYS A 662 28.18 -16.59 26.39
C LYS A 662 28.63 -17.13 25.03
N LYS A 663 27.74 -17.76 24.27
CA LYS A 663 27.97 -18.27 22.90
C LYS A 663 27.60 -17.25 21.81
N LEU A 664 27.19 -16.03 22.19
CA LEU A 664 26.94 -14.93 21.26
C LEU A 664 28.25 -14.52 20.56
N THR A 665 28.34 -14.72 19.24
CA THR A 665 29.56 -14.52 18.45
C THR A 665 29.35 -13.52 17.31
N LEU A 666 30.39 -12.73 16.98
CA LEU A 666 30.34 -11.78 15.86
C LEU A 666 30.44 -12.50 14.51
N VAL A 667 29.52 -12.22 13.59
CA VAL A 667 29.54 -12.72 12.20
C VAL A 667 30.09 -11.70 11.19
N SER A 668 30.34 -10.45 11.62
CA SER A 668 31.13 -9.47 10.87
C SER A 668 31.98 -8.61 11.80
N HIS A 669 33.25 -8.41 11.42
CA HIS A 669 34.18 -7.47 12.05
C HIS A 669 34.07 -6.07 11.44
N THR A 670 33.51 -5.96 10.23
CA THR A 670 33.11 -4.70 9.60
C THR A 670 31.71 -4.25 10.06
N PRO A 671 31.43 -2.94 10.17
CA PRO A 671 30.08 -2.44 10.43
C PRO A 671 29.05 -2.99 9.43
N ALA A 672 27.90 -3.39 9.94
CA ALA A 672 26.79 -3.98 9.19
C ALA A 672 25.46 -3.49 9.75
N THR A 673 24.56 -3.04 8.88
CA THR A 673 23.32 -2.33 9.25
C THR A 673 22.18 -2.62 8.26
N GLY A 674 20.94 -2.53 8.75
CA GLY A 674 19.73 -2.91 8.00
C GLY A 674 19.45 -4.41 8.07
N ASP A 675 18.33 -4.83 7.49
CA ASP A 675 17.81 -6.20 7.54
C ASP A 675 18.87 -7.28 7.32
N VAL A 676 18.86 -8.29 8.19
CA VAL A 676 19.86 -9.36 8.23
C VAL A 676 19.35 -10.68 7.68
N ALA A 677 20.28 -11.46 7.13
CA ALA A 677 20.08 -12.87 6.82
C ALA A 677 21.40 -13.64 7.00
N LEU A 678 21.31 -14.91 7.35
CA LEU A 678 22.43 -15.84 7.37
C LEU A 678 22.05 -17.05 6.52
N SER A 679 22.95 -17.47 5.64
CA SER A 679 22.76 -18.59 4.73
C SER A 679 23.54 -19.83 5.18
N PRO A 680 23.09 -21.06 4.87
CA PRO A 680 23.77 -22.28 5.29
C PRO A 680 25.19 -22.48 4.73
N ASP A 681 25.56 -21.81 3.61
CA ASP A 681 26.95 -21.78 3.12
C ASP A 681 27.79 -20.65 3.76
N GLY A 682 27.24 -19.96 4.75
CA GLY A 682 27.94 -19.02 5.63
C GLY A 682 28.18 -17.64 5.03
N TRP A 683 27.27 -17.11 4.20
CA TRP A 683 27.19 -15.68 3.93
C TRP A 683 26.23 -15.00 4.93
N PHE A 684 26.72 -13.96 5.60
CA PHE A 684 25.90 -13.04 6.39
C PHE A 684 25.57 -11.81 5.54
N LEU A 685 24.32 -11.38 5.53
CA LEU A 685 23.84 -10.19 4.83
C LEU A 685 23.41 -9.13 5.82
N ALA A 686 23.60 -7.86 5.45
CA ALA A 686 22.94 -6.72 6.10
C ALA A 686 22.57 -5.68 5.04
N GLY A 687 21.27 -5.39 4.91
CA GLY A 687 20.72 -4.50 3.89
C GLY A 687 21.05 -4.99 2.46
N MET A 688 21.78 -4.17 1.69
CA MET A 688 22.27 -4.50 0.34
C MET A 688 23.77 -4.86 0.32
N SER A 689 24.31 -5.36 1.42
CA SER A 689 25.70 -5.80 1.52
C SER A 689 25.83 -7.24 2.02
N GLY A 690 26.83 -7.95 1.52
CA GLY A 690 27.16 -9.31 1.92
C GLY A 690 28.57 -9.46 2.45
N TYR A 691 28.66 -10.22 3.54
CA TYR A 691 29.83 -10.42 4.38
C TYR A 691 30.20 -11.90 4.38
N LYS A 692 31.50 -12.18 4.22
CA LYS A 692 32.04 -13.54 4.21
C LYS A 692 33.29 -13.60 5.05
N ASP A 693 33.32 -14.58 5.96
CA ASP A 693 34.42 -14.83 6.92
C ASP A 693 34.74 -13.59 7.76
N GLY A 694 33.71 -12.88 8.23
CA GLY A 694 33.83 -11.66 9.02
C GLY A 694 34.04 -10.35 8.23
N HIS A 695 34.21 -10.43 6.90
CA HIS A 695 34.57 -9.28 6.05
C HIS A 695 33.50 -8.92 5.01
N LEU A 696 33.18 -7.63 4.87
CA LEU A 696 32.40 -7.10 3.75
C LEU A 696 33.05 -7.46 2.40
N ARG A 697 32.34 -8.18 1.53
CA ARG A 697 32.82 -8.54 0.19
C ARG A 697 32.14 -7.74 -0.91
N TRP A 698 30.83 -7.51 -0.79
CA TRP A 698 30.06 -6.83 -1.84
C TRP A 698 28.98 -5.91 -1.27
N THR A 699 28.65 -4.89 -2.06
CA THR A 699 27.53 -3.98 -1.84
C THR A 699 26.85 -3.71 -3.18
N MET A 700 25.52 -3.77 -3.22
CA MET A 700 24.75 -3.25 -4.35
C MET A 700 24.39 -1.79 -4.10
N ALA A 701 24.55 -0.95 -5.13
CA ALA A 701 24.17 0.46 -5.05
C ALA A 701 22.65 0.58 -5.08
N THR A 702 22.11 1.53 -4.32
CA THR A 702 20.67 1.80 -4.21
C THR A 702 20.38 3.27 -4.42
N HIS A 703 19.35 3.58 -5.19
CA HIS A 703 18.87 4.95 -5.38
C HIS A 703 17.55 5.19 -4.67
N SER A 704 17.13 6.44 -4.58
CA SER A 704 15.82 6.80 -4.04
C SER A 704 14.69 6.33 -4.96
N SER A 705 13.60 5.82 -4.36
CA SER A 705 12.33 5.46 -5.02
C SER A 705 11.64 6.66 -5.68
N SER A 706 12.07 7.89 -5.40
CA SER A 706 11.60 9.14 -6.00
C SER A 706 11.69 9.13 -7.55
N VAL A 707 12.79 8.69 -8.14
CA VAL A 707 12.93 8.61 -9.62
C VAL A 707 12.38 7.26 -10.12
N PRO A 708 11.74 7.14 -11.29
CA PRO A 708 11.56 5.85 -11.96
C PRO A 708 12.90 5.20 -12.36
N PRO A 709 13.02 3.86 -12.40
CA PRO A 709 14.30 3.20 -12.63
C PRO A 709 14.86 3.42 -14.03
N ALA A 710 16.16 3.78 -14.08
CA ALA A 710 16.89 4.06 -15.30
C ALA A 710 16.97 2.83 -16.22
N GLY A 711 17.03 1.62 -15.67
CA GLY A 711 17.00 0.36 -16.42
C GLY A 711 17.22 -0.87 -15.54
N PRO A 712 17.48 -2.04 -16.16
CA PRO A 712 17.88 -3.25 -15.44
C PRO A 712 19.09 -3.00 -14.52
N GLY A 713 19.04 -3.53 -13.30
CA GLY A 713 20.07 -3.31 -12.28
C GLY A 713 19.97 -2.00 -11.49
N ASP A 714 19.02 -1.11 -11.81
CA ASP A 714 18.72 0.06 -10.96
C ASP A 714 17.83 -0.36 -9.77
N ILE A 715 18.46 -0.51 -8.60
CA ILE A 715 17.80 -0.95 -7.37
C ILE A 715 17.34 0.28 -6.59
N GLN A 716 16.03 0.41 -6.40
CA GLN A 716 15.41 1.57 -5.78
C GLN A 716 14.92 1.25 -4.38
N ASP A 717 15.48 1.96 -3.40
CA ASP A 717 15.00 2.04 -2.01
C ASP A 717 14.49 0.69 -1.45
N PRO A 718 15.33 -0.38 -1.47
CA PRO A 718 14.90 -1.72 -1.12
C PRO A 718 14.60 -1.80 0.38
N LYS A 719 13.38 -2.25 0.67
CA LYS A 719 12.75 -2.34 1.99
C LYS A 719 12.98 -3.73 2.60
N ARG A 720 11.99 -4.29 3.30
CA ARG A 720 12.11 -5.53 4.08
C ARG A 720 12.71 -6.70 3.28
N MET A 721 13.54 -7.51 3.95
CA MET A 721 14.02 -8.80 3.46
C MET A 721 12.88 -9.83 3.49
N LEU A 722 12.66 -10.56 2.39
CA LEU A 722 11.41 -11.30 2.17
C LEU A 722 11.36 -12.72 2.76
N GLY A 723 12.33 -13.14 3.57
CA GLY A 723 12.36 -14.48 4.19
C GLY A 723 13.77 -15.03 4.35
N TYR A 724 13.88 -16.32 4.69
CA TYR A 724 15.16 -17.04 4.74
C TYR A 724 15.82 -17.15 3.36
N PRO A 725 17.15 -17.32 3.27
CA PRO A 725 17.82 -17.63 2.01
C PRO A 725 17.36 -18.97 1.43
N VAL A 726 16.61 -18.92 0.33
CA VAL A 726 16.08 -20.10 -0.40
C VAL A 726 17.11 -20.63 -1.38
N ARG A 727 16.99 -21.88 -1.83
CA ARG A 727 17.86 -22.45 -2.87
C ARG A 727 17.04 -23.31 -3.85
N PRO A 728 16.97 -22.96 -5.15
CA PRO A 728 16.32 -23.82 -6.13
C PRO A 728 17.10 -25.14 -6.25
N ALA A 729 16.39 -26.26 -6.39
CA ALA A 729 17.00 -27.59 -6.48
C ALA A 729 17.74 -27.85 -7.82
N ARG A 730 17.58 -26.95 -8.80
CA ARG A 730 18.20 -27.02 -10.13
C ARG A 730 18.82 -25.67 -10.50
N GLY A 731 19.76 -25.69 -11.44
CA GLY A 731 20.57 -24.52 -11.80
C GLY A 731 21.73 -24.27 -10.82
N ALA A 732 22.52 -23.23 -11.12
CA ALA A 732 23.72 -22.86 -10.37
C ALA A 732 23.55 -21.55 -9.55
N ALA A 733 22.31 -21.19 -9.24
CA ALA A 733 21.97 -19.97 -8.51
C ALA A 733 22.67 -19.87 -7.13
N GLY A 734 22.79 -20.99 -6.39
CA GLY A 734 23.19 -20.97 -4.98
C GLY A 734 22.03 -20.53 -4.10
N TYR A 735 22.33 -19.97 -2.92
CA TYR A 735 21.30 -19.34 -2.08
C TYR A 735 20.88 -17.98 -2.64
N LEU A 736 19.57 -17.76 -2.65
CA LEU A 736 18.88 -16.56 -3.11
C LEU A 736 18.17 -15.87 -1.94
N VAL A 737 18.14 -14.56 -1.97
CA VAL A 737 17.32 -13.71 -1.11
C VAL A 737 16.60 -12.68 -1.98
N ALA A 738 15.58 -12.03 -1.41
CA ALA A 738 14.83 -10.98 -2.10
C ALA A 738 14.50 -9.83 -1.17
N ARG A 739 14.40 -8.62 -1.74
CA ARG A 739 13.91 -7.40 -1.07
C ARG A 739 12.97 -6.66 -2.01
N TYR A 740 11.85 -6.14 -1.48
CA TYR A 740 10.87 -5.39 -2.27
C TYR A 740 11.18 -3.88 -2.30
N SER A 741 10.60 -3.15 -3.25
CA SER A 741 10.59 -1.68 -3.30
C SER A 741 9.18 -1.15 -3.10
N TYR A 742 9.08 0.09 -2.60
CA TYR A 742 7.81 0.80 -2.43
C TYR A 742 6.98 0.87 -3.73
N MET A 743 7.62 0.96 -4.90
CA MET A 743 6.96 1.14 -6.21
C MET A 743 6.60 -0.17 -6.94
N GLY A 744 6.67 -1.32 -6.27
CA GLY A 744 6.17 -2.60 -6.78
C GLY A 744 7.23 -3.58 -7.29
N GLN A 745 8.52 -3.19 -7.37
CA GLN A 745 9.60 -4.12 -7.70
C GLN A 745 9.92 -5.11 -6.56
N ILE A 746 10.44 -6.28 -6.91
CA ILE A 746 11.09 -7.25 -6.03
C ILE A 746 12.44 -7.63 -6.66
N TYR A 747 13.54 -7.29 -5.98
CA TYR A 747 14.89 -7.59 -6.42
C TYR A 747 15.31 -8.96 -5.87
N VAL A 748 15.56 -9.93 -6.75
CA VAL A 748 16.02 -11.28 -6.38
C VAL A 748 17.53 -11.38 -6.64
N TYR A 749 18.32 -11.70 -5.63
CA TYR A 749 19.79 -11.72 -5.72
C TYR A 749 20.42 -12.88 -4.96
N THR A 750 21.61 -13.29 -5.38
CA THR A 750 22.40 -14.32 -4.70
C THR A 750 23.07 -13.77 -3.44
N VAL A 751 23.28 -14.62 -2.44
CA VAL A 751 23.97 -14.24 -1.19
C VAL A 751 25.44 -13.82 -1.40
N ASP A 752 26.05 -14.23 -2.51
CA ASP A 752 27.40 -13.82 -2.95
C ASP A 752 27.39 -12.58 -3.89
N GLY A 753 26.24 -11.91 -4.01
CA GLY A 753 26.14 -10.54 -4.51
C GLY A 753 25.94 -10.40 -5.99
N LEU A 754 25.17 -11.27 -6.64
CA LEU A 754 24.78 -11.15 -8.04
C LEU A 754 23.26 -10.91 -8.12
N LEU A 755 22.81 -9.84 -8.77
CA LEU A 755 21.38 -9.63 -9.03
C LEU A 755 20.93 -10.67 -10.06
N VAL A 756 19.99 -11.53 -9.69
CA VAL A 756 19.42 -12.53 -10.60
C VAL A 756 18.44 -11.85 -11.53
N THR A 757 17.49 -11.08 -10.97
CA THR A 757 16.54 -10.30 -11.77
C THR A 757 15.77 -9.30 -10.91
N THR A 758 15.03 -8.40 -11.56
CA THR A 758 13.96 -7.60 -10.94
C THR A 758 12.59 -8.15 -11.37
N LEU A 759 11.84 -8.71 -10.43
CA LEU A 759 10.46 -9.16 -10.62
C LEU A 759 9.49 -8.02 -10.29
N GLY A 760 8.37 -7.94 -11.02
CA GLY A 760 7.45 -6.81 -10.90
C GLY A 760 8.01 -5.54 -11.54
N GLY A 761 7.17 -4.88 -12.34
CA GLY A 761 7.48 -3.57 -12.88
C GLY A 761 7.28 -2.47 -11.84
N ASP A 762 7.99 -1.36 -12.01
CA ASP A 762 7.67 -0.12 -11.31
C ASP A 762 6.26 0.36 -11.72
N THR A 763 5.41 0.72 -10.77
CA THR A 763 4.02 1.15 -11.06
C THR A 763 3.95 2.40 -11.97
N ARG A 764 5.02 3.18 -12.06
CA ARG A 764 5.15 4.36 -12.95
C ARG A 764 5.60 4.00 -14.37
N LEU A 765 6.01 2.75 -14.62
CA LEU A 765 6.55 2.28 -15.91
C LEU A 765 5.88 1.00 -16.44
N ALA A 766 5.08 0.30 -15.64
CA ALA A 766 4.43 -0.96 -15.98
C ALA A 766 2.98 -0.99 -15.50
N PRO A 767 2.03 -1.48 -16.32
CA PRO A 767 0.62 -1.51 -15.95
C PRO A 767 0.36 -2.53 -14.83
N PHE A 768 -0.69 -2.27 -14.05
CA PHE A 768 -1.25 -3.23 -13.11
C PHE A 768 -1.94 -4.40 -13.85
N TRP A 769 -2.31 -5.48 -13.13
CA TRP A 769 -2.74 -6.76 -13.70
C TRP A 769 -4.06 -6.62 -14.50
N PRO A 770 -4.07 -6.84 -15.83
CA PRO A 770 -5.24 -6.58 -16.69
C PRO A 770 -6.19 -7.77 -16.80
N TYR A 771 -6.01 -8.83 -16.00
CA TYR A 771 -6.64 -10.12 -16.21
C TYR A 771 -8.07 -10.17 -15.62
N PRO A 772 -9.13 -10.42 -16.41
CA PRO A 772 -10.51 -10.41 -15.92
C PRO A 772 -10.92 -11.67 -15.13
N LYS A 773 -10.00 -12.59 -14.87
CA LYS A 773 -10.21 -13.83 -14.10
C LYS A 773 -8.90 -14.38 -13.55
N GLN A 774 -8.97 -15.11 -12.44
CA GLN A 774 -7.89 -16.00 -12.01
C GLN A 774 -7.77 -17.21 -12.98
N THR A 775 -6.56 -17.71 -13.19
CA THR A 775 -6.25 -18.92 -13.98
C THR A 775 -4.87 -19.43 -13.58
N LEU A 776 -4.78 -20.69 -13.17
CA LEU A 776 -3.52 -21.35 -12.80
C LEU A 776 -2.49 -21.28 -13.93
N GLY A 777 -1.25 -20.94 -13.60
CA GLY A 777 -0.12 -20.85 -14.52
C GLY A 777 -0.01 -19.55 -15.32
N MET A 778 -0.92 -18.57 -15.14
CA MET A 778 -0.84 -17.29 -15.85
C MET A 778 0.47 -16.55 -15.56
N GLU A 779 1.01 -15.88 -16.57
CA GLU A 779 2.30 -15.18 -16.52
C GLU A 779 2.13 -13.75 -16.00
N ILE A 780 2.78 -13.41 -14.87
CA ILE A 780 2.81 -12.02 -14.37
C ILE A 780 4.03 -11.30 -14.97
N THR A 781 4.06 -11.31 -16.31
CA THR A 781 5.15 -10.83 -17.18
C THR A 781 5.08 -9.33 -17.50
N ASN A 782 6.03 -8.48 -17.08
CA ASN A 782 6.06 -7.03 -17.36
C ASN A 782 4.90 -6.23 -16.74
N LEU A 783 4.32 -6.74 -15.64
CA LEU A 783 3.25 -6.10 -14.88
C LEU A 783 3.78 -5.58 -13.53
N SER A 784 3.21 -4.50 -13.01
CA SER A 784 3.46 -4.02 -11.66
C SER A 784 2.75 -4.91 -10.61
N PHE A 785 3.32 -5.01 -9.41
CA PHE A 785 2.62 -5.58 -8.23
C PHE A 785 1.83 -4.51 -7.44
N ASP A 786 1.69 -3.32 -8.04
CA ASP A 786 1.26 -2.04 -7.44
C ASP A 786 2.29 -1.47 -6.45
N ALA A 787 2.17 -0.17 -6.17
CA ALA A 787 2.88 0.43 -5.06
C ALA A 787 2.40 -0.17 -3.72
N GLU A 788 3.23 -0.07 -2.68
CA GLU A 788 2.84 -0.36 -1.29
C GLU A 788 2.37 -1.79 -0.98
N GLN A 789 2.82 -2.78 -1.77
CA GLN A 789 2.86 -4.16 -1.29
C GLN A 789 3.91 -4.31 -0.17
N PHE A 790 3.53 -4.00 1.08
CA PHE A 790 4.42 -4.07 2.25
C PHE A 790 4.72 -5.50 2.70
N TRP A 791 3.85 -6.46 2.35
CA TRP A 791 3.89 -7.83 2.89
C TRP A 791 4.20 -8.98 1.88
N PRO A 792 4.96 -8.79 0.78
CA PRO A 792 5.38 -9.93 -0.04
C PRO A 792 6.34 -10.83 0.76
N PHE A 793 6.42 -12.09 0.37
CA PHE A 793 7.19 -13.11 1.11
C PHE A 793 7.77 -14.16 0.17
N MET A 794 8.97 -14.68 0.43
CA MET A 794 9.66 -15.67 -0.39
C MET A 794 9.94 -16.95 0.39
N PHE A 795 9.63 -18.09 -0.23
CA PHE A 795 9.86 -19.42 0.34
C PHE A 795 10.20 -20.43 -0.77
N SER A 796 10.70 -21.59 -0.36
CA SER A 796 10.93 -22.75 -1.21
C SER A 796 10.35 -23.99 -0.54
N GLU A 797 9.78 -24.88 -1.33
CA GLU A 797 9.18 -26.13 -0.85
C GLU A 797 10.15 -27.31 -1.03
N ASP A 798 9.81 -28.45 -0.42
CA ASP A 798 10.49 -29.73 -0.62
C ASP A 798 10.44 -30.21 -2.10
N ASP A 799 9.57 -29.62 -2.94
CA ASP A 799 9.53 -29.84 -4.40
C ASP A 799 10.73 -29.23 -5.16
N GLY A 800 11.51 -28.38 -4.48
CA GLY A 800 12.71 -27.74 -5.02
C GLY A 800 12.48 -26.49 -5.89
N ASN A 801 11.23 -26.02 -6.00
CA ASN A 801 10.88 -24.74 -6.62
C ASN A 801 10.95 -23.59 -5.59
N VAL A 802 10.83 -22.35 -6.09
CA VAL A 802 10.79 -21.13 -5.28
C VAL A 802 9.50 -20.39 -5.58
N TYR A 803 8.86 -19.87 -4.54
CA TYR A 803 7.58 -19.21 -4.59
C TYR A 803 7.67 -17.82 -3.94
N LEU A 804 6.84 -16.89 -4.42
CA LEU A 804 6.58 -15.59 -3.81
C LEU A 804 5.09 -15.44 -3.49
N SER A 805 4.79 -14.78 -2.38
CA SER A 805 3.52 -14.09 -2.19
C SER A 805 3.65 -12.63 -2.62
N VAL A 806 2.68 -12.10 -3.37
CA VAL A 806 2.71 -10.74 -3.96
C VAL A 806 1.33 -10.07 -4.01
N GLY A 807 1.33 -8.73 -3.99
CA GLY A 807 0.17 -7.87 -4.22
C GLY A 807 -0.27 -7.02 -3.01
N LYS A 808 -0.81 -5.83 -3.28
CA LYS A 808 -1.43 -4.93 -2.28
C LYS A 808 -2.92 -5.20 -2.03
N TRP A 809 -3.65 -5.65 -3.06
CA TRP A 809 -5.12 -5.81 -3.06
C TRP A 809 -5.57 -7.27 -2.83
N HIS A 810 -4.62 -8.19 -2.73
CA HIS A 810 -4.79 -9.64 -2.72
C HIS A 810 -3.50 -10.30 -2.27
N THR A 811 -3.60 -11.53 -1.78
CA THR A 811 -2.44 -12.39 -1.49
C THR A 811 -2.31 -13.40 -2.60
N SER A 812 -1.46 -13.14 -3.61
CA SER A 812 -1.26 -14.04 -4.74
C SER A 812 0.03 -14.85 -4.59
N ILE A 813 -0.08 -16.18 -4.57
CA ILE A 813 1.07 -17.08 -4.59
C ILE A 813 1.51 -17.29 -6.05
N VAL A 814 2.76 -16.95 -6.36
CA VAL A 814 3.38 -17.13 -7.68
C VAL A 814 4.62 -18.01 -7.58
N ARG A 815 4.79 -18.97 -8.50
CA ARG A 815 6.02 -19.78 -8.62
C ARG A 815 7.02 -19.10 -9.56
N LEU A 816 8.31 -19.21 -9.28
CA LEU A 816 9.38 -18.62 -10.09
C LEU A 816 9.96 -19.65 -11.08
N ASP A 817 9.39 -19.70 -12.28
CA ASP A 817 9.89 -20.54 -13.37
C ASP A 817 11.22 -19.98 -13.93
N GLY A 818 12.10 -20.87 -14.40
CA GLY A 818 13.35 -20.51 -15.11
C GLY A 818 14.59 -20.39 -14.24
N LEU A 819 14.48 -20.51 -12.90
CA LEU A 819 15.64 -20.51 -11.98
C LEU A 819 16.62 -21.68 -12.26
N ASP A 820 16.11 -22.80 -12.79
CA ASP A 820 16.88 -23.95 -13.24
C ASP A 820 17.81 -23.63 -14.43
N SER A 821 17.50 -22.57 -15.20
CA SER A 821 18.31 -22.12 -16.33
C SER A 821 19.57 -21.34 -15.92
N ILE A 822 19.70 -20.97 -14.64
CA ILE A 822 20.81 -20.15 -14.12
C ILE A 822 22.12 -20.93 -14.16
N GLN A 823 23.14 -20.32 -14.75
CA GLN A 823 24.51 -20.81 -14.88
C GLN A 823 25.49 -19.79 -14.29
N ARG A 824 26.50 -20.27 -13.57
CA ARG A 824 27.58 -19.42 -13.05
C ARG A 824 28.56 -19.08 -14.19
N VAL A 825 28.92 -17.80 -14.30
CA VAL A 825 29.87 -17.29 -15.29
C VAL A 825 31.15 -16.87 -14.58
N ASP A 826 32.30 -17.31 -15.09
CA ASP A 826 33.63 -16.84 -14.71
C ASP A 826 34.40 -16.53 -15.99
N LEU A 827 34.84 -15.28 -16.14
CA LEU A 827 35.59 -14.79 -17.31
C LEU A 827 37.08 -14.62 -16.99
N GLY A 828 37.53 -15.15 -15.85
CA GLY A 828 38.89 -15.06 -15.37
C GLY A 828 39.27 -13.62 -15.00
N ASN A 829 40.52 -13.28 -15.28
CA ASN A 829 41.13 -12.02 -14.83
C ASN A 829 41.45 -11.10 -16.00
N ILE A 830 40.88 -9.90 -15.99
CA ILE A 830 41.28 -8.79 -16.88
C ILE A 830 42.38 -7.95 -16.23
N THR A 831 43.16 -7.24 -17.05
CA THR A 831 44.13 -6.24 -16.57
C THR A 831 43.80 -4.90 -17.19
N VAL A 832 43.69 -3.87 -16.36
CA VAL A 832 43.33 -2.50 -16.74
C VAL A 832 44.51 -1.56 -16.48
N SER A 833 44.96 -0.91 -17.54
CA SER A 833 46.03 0.08 -17.50
C SER A 833 45.51 1.48 -17.14
N ARG A 834 46.43 2.36 -16.70
CA ARG A 834 46.14 3.79 -16.50
C ARG A 834 45.69 4.48 -17.80
N SER A 835 46.17 4.03 -18.97
CA SER A 835 45.77 4.58 -20.26
C SER A 835 44.35 4.18 -20.68
N GLN A 836 43.90 2.96 -20.37
CA GLN A 836 42.50 2.55 -20.58
C GLN A 836 41.53 3.36 -19.72
N LEU A 837 41.86 3.57 -18.43
CA LEU A 837 41.05 4.40 -17.52
C LEU A 837 40.96 5.86 -17.96
N ALA A 838 42.00 6.39 -18.61
CA ALA A 838 42.01 7.71 -19.22
C ALA A 838 41.15 7.77 -20.51
N GLN A 839 41.24 6.77 -21.39
CA GLN A 839 40.45 6.70 -22.63
C GLN A 839 38.95 6.53 -22.39
N ALA A 840 38.56 5.94 -21.25
CA ALA A 840 37.16 5.84 -20.82
C ALA A 840 36.66 7.08 -20.05
N ALA A 841 37.54 8.04 -19.70
CA ALA A 841 37.16 9.23 -18.93
C ALA A 841 36.06 10.10 -19.59
N PRO A 842 36.01 10.29 -20.93
CA PRO A 842 34.94 11.05 -21.55
C PRO A 842 33.58 10.35 -21.46
N LEU A 843 33.51 9.01 -21.43
CA LEU A 843 32.25 8.28 -21.22
C LEU A 843 31.72 8.50 -19.78
N ARG A 844 32.60 8.47 -18.79
CA ARG A 844 32.26 8.81 -17.40
C ARG A 844 31.75 10.25 -17.29
N ALA A 845 32.44 11.19 -17.92
CA ALA A 845 32.04 12.60 -17.96
C ALA A 845 30.72 12.83 -18.71
N GLN A 846 30.47 12.10 -19.80
CA GLN A 846 29.21 12.14 -20.54
C GLN A 846 28.04 11.62 -19.70
N SER A 847 28.22 10.51 -18.98
CA SER A 847 27.20 9.96 -18.07
C SER A 847 26.84 10.97 -16.98
N LEU A 848 27.85 11.52 -16.29
CA LEU A 848 27.67 12.57 -15.27
C LEU A 848 27.09 13.88 -15.85
N SER A 849 27.28 14.16 -17.14
CA SER A 849 26.72 15.34 -17.81
C SER A 849 25.27 15.14 -18.27
N LEU A 850 24.83 13.91 -18.50
CA LEU A 850 23.42 13.59 -18.78
C LEU A 850 22.59 13.63 -17.48
N GLU A 851 23.20 13.30 -16.34
CA GLU A 851 22.58 13.48 -15.02
C GLU A 851 22.39 14.96 -14.67
N LYS A 852 23.36 15.82 -14.99
CA LYS A 852 23.34 17.27 -14.69
C LYS A 852 22.51 18.15 -15.64
N ARG A 853 21.90 17.61 -16.68
CA ARG A 853 21.11 18.36 -17.67
C ARG A 853 19.62 18.46 -17.31
N LYS A 854 19.25 18.23 -16.06
CA LYS A 854 17.85 17.99 -15.65
C LYS A 854 17.14 19.20 -15.04
N ASP A 855 17.84 20.30 -14.77
CA ASP A 855 17.42 21.27 -13.74
C ASP A 855 16.81 22.58 -14.30
N GLU A 856 16.99 22.87 -15.59
CA GLU A 856 16.53 24.10 -16.27
C GLU A 856 15.86 23.80 -17.63
N VAL A 857 14.80 24.54 -17.98
CA VAL A 857 14.16 24.54 -19.32
C VAL A 857 13.85 25.96 -19.81
N LYS A 858 13.79 26.10 -21.14
CA LYS A 858 13.47 27.35 -21.82
C LYS A 858 11.98 27.45 -22.16
N VAL A 859 11.43 28.66 -22.06
CA VAL A 859 10.11 29.02 -22.58
C VAL A 859 10.30 29.71 -23.94
N HIS A 860 9.71 29.14 -24.99
CA HIS A 860 9.93 29.59 -26.36
C HIS A 860 8.92 30.68 -26.75
N ARG A 861 9.39 31.85 -27.18
CA ARG A 861 8.52 32.95 -27.59
C ARG A 861 8.01 32.73 -29.03
N PHE A 862 6.69 32.71 -29.20
CA PHE A 862 6.00 32.52 -30.47
C PHE A 862 5.21 33.75 -30.90
N THR A 863 4.96 33.89 -32.21
CA THR A 863 4.03 34.88 -32.79
C THR A 863 2.69 34.27 -33.18
N ALA A 864 2.64 32.97 -33.38
CA ALA A 864 1.45 32.14 -33.51
C ALA A 864 1.72 30.80 -32.80
N ILE A 865 0.75 30.30 -32.05
CA ILE A 865 0.90 29.05 -31.29
C ILE A 865 0.99 27.86 -32.27
N PRO A 866 2.00 26.97 -32.16
CA PRO A 866 2.07 25.76 -32.98
C PRO A 866 0.82 24.87 -32.81
N ALA A 867 0.41 24.17 -33.86
CA ALA A 867 -0.79 23.32 -33.83
C ALA A 867 -0.49 21.81 -33.69
N ALA A 868 0.76 21.40 -33.90
CA ALA A 868 1.20 20.01 -33.93
C ALA A 868 2.64 19.89 -33.43
N SER A 869 3.09 18.67 -33.11
CA SER A 869 4.35 18.43 -32.39
C SER A 869 5.60 18.78 -33.21
N GLU A 870 5.50 18.72 -34.54
CA GLU A 870 6.61 18.84 -35.51
C GLU A 870 7.00 20.31 -35.76
N ALA A 871 6.16 21.24 -35.30
CA ALA A 871 6.41 22.68 -35.35
C ALA A 871 7.14 23.22 -34.09
N TRP A 872 7.47 22.34 -33.13
CA TRP A 872 8.33 22.62 -31.99
C TRP A 872 9.78 22.16 -32.27
N SER A 873 10.77 22.75 -31.58
CA SER A 873 12.19 22.47 -31.81
C SER A 873 12.55 21.03 -31.41
N GLU A 874 13.17 20.23 -32.28
CA GLU A 874 13.48 18.83 -31.94
C GLU A 874 14.47 18.68 -30.78
N ASN A 875 15.36 19.65 -30.57
CA ASN A 875 16.46 19.55 -29.59
C ASN A 875 16.08 19.99 -28.16
N ASP A 876 14.97 20.69 -28.00
CA ASP A 876 14.60 21.35 -26.74
C ASP A 876 13.53 20.58 -25.93
N TRP A 877 13.18 19.36 -26.35
CA TRP A 877 12.21 18.50 -25.65
C TRP A 877 12.79 17.96 -24.34
N ALA A 878 12.27 18.44 -23.22
CA ALA A 878 12.68 18.02 -21.89
C ALA A 878 11.98 16.71 -21.50
N ALA A 879 12.75 15.68 -21.17
CA ALA A 879 12.22 14.35 -20.84
C ALA A 879 11.60 14.31 -19.43
N ILE A 880 10.33 13.93 -19.35
CA ILE A 880 9.65 13.64 -18.09
C ILE A 880 10.02 12.20 -17.66
N ASP A 881 9.90 11.26 -18.62
CA ASP A 881 10.35 9.86 -18.52
C ASP A 881 10.93 9.36 -19.87
N LYS A 882 10.89 8.04 -20.13
CA LYS A 882 11.44 7.37 -21.34
C LYS A 882 10.52 7.46 -22.57
N SER A 883 9.23 7.75 -22.35
CA SER A 883 8.11 7.77 -23.29
C SER A 883 7.48 9.16 -23.43
N SER A 884 7.69 10.03 -22.44
CA SER A 884 6.99 11.31 -22.32
C SER A 884 7.96 12.49 -22.14
N SER A 885 7.70 13.58 -22.85
CA SER A 885 8.52 14.79 -22.86
C SER A 885 7.68 16.05 -23.07
N PHE A 886 8.13 17.22 -22.63
CA PHE A 886 7.43 18.50 -22.79
C PHE A 886 8.29 19.61 -23.39
N GLN A 887 7.62 20.67 -23.85
CA GLN A 887 8.19 22.00 -24.08
C GLN A 887 7.26 23.09 -23.55
N LEU A 888 7.85 24.25 -23.25
CA LEU A 888 7.15 25.45 -22.82
C LEU A 888 7.23 26.53 -23.90
N GLY A 889 6.13 27.25 -24.09
CA GLY A 889 6.03 28.36 -25.02
C GLY A 889 5.24 29.54 -24.47
N THR A 890 5.38 30.72 -25.09
CA THR A 890 4.51 31.87 -24.81
C THR A 890 4.30 32.73 -26.06
N ASP A 891 3.07 33.21 -26.25
CA ASP A 891 2.73 34.25 -27.23
C ASP A 891 2.77 35.67 -26.62
N GLY A 892 3.19 35.79 -25.35
CA GLY A 892 3.16 37.04 -24.57
C GLY A 892 1.83 37.34 -23.89
N LYS A 893 0.82 36.47 -24.00
CA LYS A 893 -0.47 36.52 -23.27
C LYS A 893 -0.77 35.21 -22.52
N ASN A 894 -0.31 34.10 -23.06
CA ASN A 894 -0.52 32.74 -22.59
C ASN A 894 0.81 32.04 -22.33
N LEU A 895 0.82 31.11 -21.37
CA LEU A 895 1.75 29.99 -21.31
C LEU A 895 1.16 28.84 -22.14
N ILE A 896 2.01 28.21 -22.96
CA ILE A 896 1.67 27.02 -23.73
C ILE A 896 2.54 25.89 -23.20
N VAL A 897 1.92 24.79 -22.78
CA VAL A 897 2.62 23.57 -22.37
C VAL A 897 2.27 22.48 -23.38
N ALA A 898 3.26 22.04 -24.14
CA ALA A 898 3.11 21.00 -25.14
C ALA A 898 3.78 19.72 -24.64
N TYR A 899 3.07 18.59 -24.74
CA TYR A 899 3.52 17.27 -24.31
C TYR A 899 3.52 16.32 -25.52
N ARG A 900 4.56 15.50 -25.64
CA ARG A 900 4.58 14.26 -26.42
C ARG A 900 4.57 13.09 -25.44
N THR A 901 3.76 12.05 -25.69
CA THR A 901 3.67 10.87 -24.83
C THR A 901 3.13 9.65 -25.59
N SER A 902 3.31 8.44 -25.03
CA SER A 902 2.67 7.20 -25.51
C SER A 902 1.38 6.83 -24.75
N HIS A 903 0.81 7.74 -23.95
CA HIS A 903 -0.37 7.49 -23.12
C HIS A 903 -1.63 8.19 -23.67
N PRO A 904 -2.45 7.55 -24.52
CA PRO A 904 -3.60 8.19 -25.17
C PRO A 904 -4.78 8.52 -24.23
N ASP A 905 -4.95 7.72 -23.17
CA ASP A 905 -6.04 7.88 -22.20
C ASP A 905 -5.66 8.78 -21.00
N LEU A 906 -4.57 9.54 -21.08
CA LEU A 906 -3.99 10.32 -19.98
C LEU A 906 -4.96 11.28 -19.26
N LEU A 907 -6.04 11.68 -19.94
CA LEU A 907 -7.06 12.59 -19.42
C LEU A 907 -8.28 11.87 -18.80
N ARG A 908 -8.35 10.54 -18.77
CA ARG A 908 -9.52 9.81 -18.24
C ARG A 908 -9.64 10.02 -16.73
N ASN A 909 -10.79 10.51 -16.27
CA ASN A 909 -11.01 10.85 -14.86
C ASN A 909 -12.47 10.69 -14.45
N SER A 910 -12.72 10.05 -13.30
CA SER A 910 -14.05 9.76 -12.76
C SER A 910 -14.29 10.34 -11.37
N ALA A 911 -13.58 11.43 -11.01
CA ALA A 911 -13.69 12.03 -9.69
C ALA A 911 -15.13 12.37 -9.28
N ALA A 912 -15.45 12.23 -8.00
CA ALA A 912 -16.75 12.62 -7.42
C ALA A 912 -16.85 14.14 -7.22
N GLU A 913 -15.74 14.80 -6.86
CA GLU A 913 -15.67 16.23 -6.58
C GLU A 913 -14.40 16.83 -7.21
N PHE A 914 -14.50 18.03 -7.80
CA PHE A 914 -13.40 18.60 -8.57
C PHE A 914 -12.09 18.83 -7.79
N PRO A 915 -12.08 19.20 -6.49
CA PRO A 915 -10.81 19.35 -5.76
C PRO A 915 -10.00 18.07 -5.71
N PHE A 916 -10.63 16.89 -5.72
CA PHE A 916 -9.96 15.58 -5.64
C PHE A 916 -9.60 15.00 -7.02
N ALA A 917 -9.76 15.77 -8.11
CA ALA A 917 -9.48 15.32 -9.48
C ALA A 917 -8.10 14.69 -9.65
N PHE A 918 -7.07 15.21 -8.98
CA PHE A 918 -5.69 14.68 -9.06
C PHE A 918 -5.49 13.30 -8.42
N THR A 919 -6.42 12.78 -7.62
CA THR A 919 -6.34 11.43 -7.00
C THR A 919 -7.30 10.41 -7.62
N GLN A 920 -8.41 10.87 -8.20
CA GLN A 920 -9.50 10.03 -8.71
C GLN A 920 -9.51 9.90 -10.25
N GLY A 921 -8.33 9.99 -10.87
CA GLY A 921 -8.15 9.84 -12.31
C GLY A 921 -6.81 10.38 -12.80
N GLY A 922 -6.60 10.35 -14.12
CA GLY A 922 -5.40 10.89 -14.78
C GLY A 922 -5.53 12.38 -15.09
N GLY A 923 -4.43 13.01 -15.52
CA GLY A 923 -4.42 14.38 -16.03
C GLY A 923 -3.00 14.95 -16.21
N LEU A 924 -2.93 16.10 -16.89
CA LEU A 924 -1.73 16.93 -17.01
C LEU A 924 -1.55 17.77 -15.74
N ASP A 925 -0.32 17.98 -15.29
CA ASP A 925 -0.02 18.64 -14.02
C ASP A 925 1.10 19.69 -14.21
N LEU A 926 0.78 20.96 -13.99
CA LEU A 926 1.70 22.09 -14.06
C LEU A 926 1.84 22.70 -12.67
N MET A 927 3.06 22.80 -12.17
CA MET A 927 3.34 23.48 -10.89
C MET A 927 4.32 24.64 -11.12
N LEU A 928 4.09 25.79 -10.47
CA LEU A 928 5.00 26.93 -10.60
C LEU A 928 4.92 27.91 -9.42
N ARG A 929 5.94 28.76 -9.32
CA ARG A 929 5.97 29.95 -8.47
C ARG A 929 5.77 31.19 -9.32
N SER A 930 4.65 31.90 -9.15
CA SER A 930 4.34 33.14 -9.88
C SER A 930 5.00 34.38 -9.27
N THR A 931 5.14 34.41 -7.93
CA THR A 931 5.69 35.54 -7.16
C THR A 931 6.55 35.06 -5.98
N GLY A 932 7.42 35.93 -5.46
CA GLY A 932 8.37 35.59 -4.40
C GLY A 932 9.77 35.21 -4.92
N PRO A 933 10.72 34.87 -4.02
CA PRO A 933 12.10 34.53 -4.39
C PRO A 933 12.19 33.14 -5.06
N SER A 934 13.13 32.98 -5.99
CA SER A 934 13.28 31.77 -6.81
C SER A 934 14.14 30.66 -6.17
N ASP A 935 14.50 30.78 -4.89
CA ASP A 935 15.35 29.83 -4.15
C ASP A 935 14.73 29.28 -2.84
N ASP A 936 13.71 29.93 -2.26
CA ASP A 936 12.97 29.36 -1.13
C ASP A 936 12.29 28.04 -1.54
N ARG A 937 12.38 27.06 -0.66
CA ARG A 937 12.05 25.65 -0.92
C ARG A 937 10.70 25.22 -0.35
N HIS A 938 10.07 26.07 0.46
CA HIS A 938 8.77 25.83 1.10
C HIS A 938 7.64 26.43 0.26
N ALA A 939 6.42 25.91 0.45
CA ALA A 939 5.21 26.47 -0.16
C ALA A 939 4.85 27.84 0.46
N THR A 940 4.72 28.86 -0.39
CA THR A 940 4.47 30.26 -0.02
C THR A 940 3.43 30.90 -0.96
N ILE A 941 3.06 32.15 -0.70
CA ILE A 941 2.12 32.89 -1.54
C ILE A 941 2.73 33.06 -2.93
N GLY A 942 2.00 32.61 -3.96
CA GLY A 942 2.45 32.57 -5.34
C GLY A 942 2.86 31.19 -5.83
N ASP A 943 2.96 30.18 -4.95
CA ASP A 943 3.08 28.79 -5.36
C ASP A 943 1.71 28.21 -5.72
N GLU A 944 1.63 27.63 -6.91
CA GLU A 944 0.38 27.13 -7.47
C GLU A 944 0.55 25.85 -8.29
N ARG A 945 -0.56 25.11 -8.41
CA ARG A 945 -0.69 23.91 -9.23
C ARG A 945 -1.93 24.02 -10.09
N LEU A 946 -1.80 23.73 -11.37
CA LEU A 946 -2.90 23.63 -12.33
C LEU A 946 -2.98 22.20 -12.85
N PHE A 947 -3.99 21.44 -12.40
CA PHE A 947 -4.26 20.09 -12.86
C PHE A 947 -5.36 20.10 -13.93
N VAL A 948 -5.14 19.44 -15.06
CA VAL A 948 -6.05 19.48 -16.22
C VAL A 948 -6.37 18.08 -16.75
N THR A 949 -7.67 17.79 -16.88
CA THR A 949 -8.18 16.44 -17.14
C THR A 949 -9.51 16.44 -17.91
N ARG A 950 -10.08 15.26 -18.19
CA ARG A 950 -11.42 15.09 -18.78
C ARG A 950 -12.35 14.27 -17.88
N ARG A 951 -13.09 14.97 -17.02
CA ARG A 951 -14.13 14.39 -16.16
C ARG A 951 -15.41 14.15 -16.98
N ASN A 952 -15.83 12.89 -17.11
CA ASN A 952 -16.99 12.48 -17.92
C ASN A 952 -16.94 13.07 -19.36
N GLY A 953 -15.75 13.06 -19.97
CA GLY A 953 -15.46 13.59 -21.30
C GLY A 953 -15.32 15.12 -21.40
N LYS A 954 -15.91 15.88 -20.47
CA LYS A 954 -15.80 17.35 -20.40
C LYS A 954 -14.42 17.76 -19.87
N LEU A 955 -13.88 18.86 -20.38
CA LEU A 955 -12.67 19.47 -19.81
C LEU A 955 -12.92 19.86 -18.35
N LEU A 956 -11.96 19.53 -17.49
CA LEU A 956 -11.85 20.02 -16.13
C LEU A 956 -10.44 20.55 -15.90
N ALA A 957 -10.31 21.79 -15.43
CA ALA A 957 -9.04 22.38 -15.02
C ALA A 957 -9.20 22.99 -13.62
N VAL A 958 -8.33 22.58 -12.70
CA VAL A 958 -8.41 22.99 -11.29
C VAL A 958 -7.11 23.65 -10.87
N LEU A 959 -7.21 24.89 -10.38
CA LEU A 959 -6.10 25.69 -9.86
C LEU A 959 -6.11 25.62 -8.33
N TYR A 960 -4.95 25.30 -7.76
CA TYR A 960 -4.77 25.08 -6.32
C TYR A 960 -3.72 26.04 -5.76
N HIS A 961 -4.09 26.80 -4.73
CA HIS A 961 -3.16 27.68 -3.99
C HIS A 961 -3.01 27.19 -2.54
N GLN A 962 -1.87 26.56 -2.23
CA GLN A 962 -1.61 26.07 -0.88
C GLN A 962 -1.52 27.23 0.12
N LYS A 963 -1.04 28.39 -0.33
CA LYS A 963 -1.02 29.66 0.39
C LYS A 963 -1.52 30.78 -0.53
N ALA A 964 -2.61 31.44 -0.15
CA ALA A 964 -3.23 32.50 -0.93
C ALA A 964 -3.13 33.86 -0.21
N ALA A 965 -2.91 34.95 -0.94
CA ALA A 965 -2.91 36.30 -0.39
C ALA A 965 -4.30 36.74 0.13
N MET A 966 -5.35 36.16 -0.44
CA MET A 966 -6.73 36.21 0.05
C MET A 966 -7.30 34.78 -0.05
N PRO A 967 -7.64 34.11 1.06
CA PRO A 967 -8.27 32.80 1.02
C PRO A 967 -9.63 32.82 0.30
N GLY A 968 -9.96 31.74 -0.40
CA GLY A 968 -11.18 31.59 -1.19
C GLY A 968 -11.91 30.29 -0.84
N ASN A 969 -11.99 29.38 -1.80
CA ASN A 969 -12.51 28.02 -1.65
C ASN A 969 -11.52 27.15 -0.86
N ARG A 970 -11.44 27.38 0.46
CA ARG A 970 -10.51 26.68 1.35
C ARG A 970 -10.84 25.18 1.45
N VAL A 971 -9.90 24.32 1.07
CA VAL A 971 -10.05 22.85 1.09
C VAL A 971 -9.00 22.23 2.02
N THR A 972 -9.41 21.25 2.83
CA THR A 972 -8.49 20.39 3.58
C THR A 972 -8.44 19.02 2.92
N PHE A 973 -7.24 18.57 2.58
CA PHE A 973 -6.95 17.21 2.11
C PHE A 973 -6.40 16.42 3.29
N SER A 974 -7.05 15.32 3.67
CA SER A 974 -6.71 14.55 4.87
C SER A 974 -6.68 13.04 4.65
N SER A 975 -5.83 12.37 5.43
CA SER A 975 -5.68 10.92 5.54
C SER A 975 -5.37 10.54 7.00
N PRO A 976 -5.32 9.25 7.36
CA PRO A 976 -4.89 8.84 8.70
C PRO A 976 -3.43 9.20 9.06
N VAL A 977 -2.58 9.58 8.09
CA VAL A 977 -1.17 9.92 8.34
C VAL A 977 -0.88 11.42 8.37
N GLY A 978 -1.76 12.27 7.83
CA GLY A 978 -1.61 13.73 7.88
C GLY A 978 -2.77 14.52 7.28
N GLU A 979 -2.64 15.85 7.29
CA GLU A 979 -3.53 16.78 6.60
C GLU A 979 -2.71 17.90 5.93
N VAL A 980 -3.22 18.43 4.82
CA VAL A 980 -2.74 19.70 4.24
C VAL A 980 -3.93 20.57 3.85
N VAL A 981 -3.80 21.88 4.14
CA VAL A 981 -4.82 22.89 3.85
C VAL A 981 -4.38 23.72 2.66
N PHE A 982 -5.26 23.84 1.68
CA PHE A 982 -5.18 24.80 0.60
C PHE A 982 -6.12 25.97 0.91
N ASP A 983 -5.59 27.19 0.86
CA ASP A 983 -6.34 28.41 1.21
C ASP A 983 -7.30 28.82 0.08
N ASP A 984 -7.08 28.35 -1.15
CA ASP A 984 -8.03 28.46 -2.27
C ASP A 984 -7.88 27.30 -3.27
N VAL A 985 -8.99 26.86 -3.88
CA VAL A 985 -9.09 25.82 -4.92
C VAL A 985 -10.23 26.16 -5.89
N GLN A 986 -9.89 26.47 -7.15
CA GLN A 986 -10.83 26.99 -8.15
C GLN A 986 -10.98 26.03 -9.34
N ASP A 987 -12.21 25.80 -9.80
CA ASP A 987 -12.46 25.32 -11.17
C ASP A 987 -12.26 26.51 -12.12
N VAL A 988 -11.35 26.36 -13.09
CA VAL A 988 -10.95 27.38 -14.07
C VAL A 988 -11.09 26.86 -15.51
N SER A 989 -11.96 25.87 -15.72
CA SER A 989 -12.14 25.15 -16.99
C SER A 989 -12.59 26.02 -18.17
N ASP A 990 -13.23 27.16 -17.89
CA ASP A 990 -13.66 28.17 -18.87
C ASP A 990 -12.52 29.12 -19.30
N ARG A 991 -11.42 29.17 -18.54
CA ARG A 991 -10.29 30.10 -18.74
C ARG A 991 -9.09 29.46 -19.44
N VAL A 992 -9.10 28.15 -19.68
CA VAL A 992 -7.99 27.42 -20.34
C VAL A 992 -8.47 26.67 -21.59
N THR A 993 -7.55 26.29 -22.48
CA THR A 993 -7.87 25.47 -23.65
C THR A 993 -6.92 24.29 -23.77
N LEU A 994 -7.43 23.14 -24.23
CA LEU A 994 -6.69 21.88 -24.33
C LEU A 994 -6.97 21.20 -25.68
N SER A 995 -5.94 21.12 -26.51
CA SER A 995 -5.91 20.22 -27.68
C SER A 995 -5.28 18.87 -27.29
N ALA A 996 -5.76 17.78 -27.87
CA ALA A 996 -5.26 16.43 -27.61
C ALA A 996 -5.59 15.49 -28.78
N ASP A 997 -4.62 14.68 -29.22
CA ASP A 997 -4.81 13.61 -30.22
C ASP A 997 -4.49 12.19 -29.71
N GLY A 998 -3.97 12.07 -28.47
CA GLY A 998 -3.56 10.80 -27.86
C GLY A 998 -2.05 10.52 -27.92
N SER A 999 -1.30 11.28 -28.72
CA SER A 999 0.17 11.27 -28.78
C SER A 999 0.77 12.63 -28.42
N PHE A 1000 0.02 13.69 -28.73
CA PHE A 1000 0.34 15.09 -28.44
C PHE A 1000 -0.79 15.72 -27.64
N TYR A 1001 -0.42 16.50 -26.62
CA TYR A 1001 -1.34 17.30 -25.81
C TYR A 1001 -0.81 18.73 -25.74
N GLN A 1002 -1.67 19.72 -25.94
CA GLN A 1002 -1.30 21.12 -25.86
C GLN A 1002 -2.28 21.89 -24.99
N LEU A 1003 -1.81 22.27 -23.81
CA LEU A 1003 -2.50 23.11 -22.84
C LEU A 1003 -2.09 24.57 -23.06
N THR A 1004 -3.07 25.46 -23.17
CA THR A 1004 -2.85 26.92 -23.28
C THR A 1004 -3.57 27.62 -22.14
N VAL A 1005 -2.81 28.38 -21.34
CA VAL A 1005 -3.23 28.99 -20.08
C VAL A 1005 -2.91 30.49 -20.11
N PRO A 1006 -3.84 31.41 -19.76
CA PRO A 1006 -3.53 32.83 -19.68
C PRO A 1006 -2.44 33.11 -18.63
N LEU A 1007 -1.42 33.90 -18.97
CA LEU A 1007 -0.39 34.33 -18.00
C LEU A 1007 -0.99 35.15 -16.85
N SER A 1008 -2.10 35.84 -17.10
CA SER A 1008 -2.89 36.56 -16.10
C SER A 1008 -3.75 35.67 -15.20
N LEU A 1009 -3.89 34.38 -15.50
CA LEU A 1009 -4.39 33.37 -14.55
C LEU A 1009 -3.24 32.90 -13.63
N LEU A 1010 -2.04 32.77 -14.17
CA LEU A 1010 -0.83 32.27 -13.49
C LEU A 1010 0.05 33.36 -12.85
N GLY A 1011 -0.37 34.63 -12.87
CA GLY A 1011 0.42 35.76 -12.35
C GLY A 1011 1.78 36.03 -13.02
N LEU A 1012 2.06 35.46 -14.20
CA LEU A 1012 3.38 35.48 -14.84
C LEU A 1012 3.65 36.73 -15.70
N ASP A 1013 4.90 37.20 -15.69
CA ASP A 1013 5.42 38.28 -16.55
C ASP A 1013 6.27 37.68 -17.70
N PRO A 1014 5.83 37.77 -18.97
CA PRO A 1014 6.54 37.22 -20.13
C PRO A 1014 7.68 38.13 -20.65
N SER A 1015 8.29 38.94 -19.78
CA SER A 1015 9.48 39.72 -20.10
C SER A 1015 10.70 38.82 -20.26
N PRO A 1016 11.50 38.94 -21.35
CA PRO A 1016 12.69 38.12 -21.56
C PRO A 1016 13.70 38.27 -20.42
N GLY A 1017 14.37 37.17 -20.06
CA GLY A 1017 15.29 37.10 -18.93
C GLY A 1017 14.63 36.88 -17.57
N ARG A 1018 13.30 36.71 -17.51
CA ARG A 1018 12.62 36.24 -16.30
C ARG A 1018 12.93 34.76 -16.06
N GLN A 1019 13.12 34.41 -14.79
CA GLN A 1019 13.25 33.03 -14.32
C GLN A 1019 12.17 32.76 -13.27
N TYR A 1020 11.50 31.63 -13.40
CA TYR A 1020 10.48 31.15 -12.47
C TYR A 1020 10.82 29.74 -11.99
N ARG A 1021 10.47 29.39 -10.75
CA ARG A 1021 10.44 27.98 -10.35
C ARG A 1021 9.22 27.32 -10.98
N GLY A 1022 9.39 26.10 -11.46
CA GLY A 1022 8.25 25.27 -11.87
C GLY A 1022 8.64 23.87 -12.28
N ASP A 1023 7.62 23.07 -12.51
CA ASP A 1023 7.74 21.70 -12.98
C ASP A 1023 6.53 21.31 -13.84
N VAL A 1024 6.72 20.31 -14.70
CA VAL A 1024 5.74 19.81 -15.65
C VAL A 1024 5.69 18.29 -15.56
N GLY A 1025 4.48 17.76 -15.45
CA GLY A 1025 4.25 16.33 -15.32
C GLY A 1025 2.83 15.92 -15.63
N PHE A 1026 2.49 14.72 -15.17
CA PHE A 1026 1.16 14.17 -15.30
C PHE A 1026 0.90 13.07 -14.27
N VAL A 1027 -0.38 12.73 -14.13
CA VAL A 1027 -0.87 11.62 -13.33
C VAL A 1027 -1.34 10.52 -14.27
N LEU A 1028 -0.73 9.33 -14.16
CA LEU A 1028 -1.17 8.12 -14.84
C LEU A 1028 -2.31 7.46 -14.05
N SER A 1029 -3.24 6.80 -14.75
CA SER A 1029 -4.46 6.28 -14.13
C SER A 1029 -5.14 5.20 -14.99
N ASP A 1030 -5.89 4.31 -14.32
CA ASP A 1030 -6.93 3.46 -14.92
C ASP A 1030 -8.20 4.25 -15.32
N GLY A 1031 -8.28 5.52 -14.92
CA GLY A 1031 -9.42 6.42 -15.11
C GLY A 1031 -10.20 6.74 -13.84
N THR A 1032 -9.92 6.05 -12.73
CA THR A 1032 -10.65 6.15 -11.46
C THR A 1032 -9.72 6.30 -10.24
N ARG A 1033 -8.46 5.85 -10.36
CA ARG A 1033 -7.41 6.00 -9.34
C ARG A 1033 -6.13 6.54 -9.97
N ALA A 1034 -5.49 7.52 -9.32
CA ALA A 1034 -4.11 7.89 -9.62
C ALA A 1034 -3.17 6.71 -9.32
N GLN A 1035 -2.52 6.16 -10.36
CA GLN A 1035 -1.61 5.01 -10.25
C GLN A 1035 -0.14 5.44 -10.13
N ALA A 1036 0.21 6.58 -10.71
CA ALA A 1036 1.57 7.11 -10.69
C ALA A 1036 1.59 8.63 -10.92
N ARG A 1037 2.54 9.31 -10.28
CA ARG A 1037 2.87 10.72 -10.52
C ARG A 1037 4.24 10.80 -11.18
N VAL A 1038 4.33 11.51 -12.30
CA VAL A 1038 5.57 11.59 -13.08
C VAL A 1038 5.78 13.03 -13.54
N TYR A 1039 6.73 13.72 -12.91
CA TYR A 1039 7.11 15.10 -13.23
C TYR A 1039 8.54 15.17 -13.77
N TRP A 1040 8.91 16.25 -14.44
CA TRP A 1040 10.22 16.44 -15.06
C TRP A 1040 11.35 16.57 -14.05
N HIS A 1041 11.21 17.43 -13.04
CA HIS A 1041 12.26 17.73 -12.07
C HIS A 1041 11.94 17.20 -10.66
N ASN A 1042 10.70 17.36 -10.19
CA ASN A 1042 10.23 16.87 -8.90
C ASN A 1042 10.08 15.35 -8.95
N LYS A 1043 11.18 14.67 -8.66
CA LYS A 1043 11.13 13.22 -8.47
C LYS A 1043 10.63 12.86 -7.07
N ALA A 1044 10.76 13.74 -6.06
CA ALA A 1044 10.39 13.42 -4.69
C ALA A 1044 8.92 12.98 -4.55
N ASP A 1045 8.00 13.69 -5.19
CA ASP A 1045 6.56 13.51 -5.03
C ASP A 1045 5.96 12.44 -5.96
N ALA A 1046 6.64 11.30 -6.06
CA ALA A 1046 6.16 10.12 -6.81
C ALA A 1046 5.05 9.34 -6.07
N MET A 1047 4.69 9.74 -4.84
CA MET A 1047 3.76 9.03 -3.96
C MET A 1047 2.32 9.02 -4.51
N THR A 1048 1.62 7.91 -4.29
CA THR A 1048 0.19 7.76 -4.58
C THR A 1048 -0.49 7.01 -3.42
N ALA A 1049 -1.80 7.19 -3.24
CA ALA A 1049 -2.65 6.71 -2.14
C ALA A 1049 -2.70 7.58 -0.85
N ASP A 1050 -1.70 8.42 -0.55
CA ASP A 1050 -1.80 9.43 0.52
C ASP A 1050 -2.26 10.81 0.03
N VAL A 1051 -3.56 11.08 0.15
CA VAL A 1051 -4.20 12.31 -0.39
C VAL A 1051 -3.52 13.63 0.01
N PRO A 1052 -3.07 13.85 1.28
CA PRO A 1052 -2.30 15.03 1.66
C PRO A 1052 -0.97 15.17 0.90
N SER A 1053 -0.14 14.11 0.86
CA SER A 1053 1.14 14.14 0.16
C SER A 1053 0.98 14.24 -1.35
N GLU A 1054 -0.09 13.67 -1.90
CA GLU A 1054 -0.49 13.81 -3.30
C GLU A 1054 -0.96 15.22 -3.67
N ALA A 1055 -1.39 16.02 -2.67
CA ALA A 1055 -1.86 17.39 -2.84
C ALA A 1055 -0.75 18.43 -2.69
N ASN A 1056 0.12 18.25 -1.69
CA ASN A 1056 1.10 19.22 -1.20
C ASN A 1056 2.09 19.71 -2.28
N LEU A 1057 2.43 21.00 -2.24
CA LEU A 1057 3.42 21.61 -3.12
C LEU A 1057 4.81 21.58 -2.49
N ASN A 1058 5.83 21.14 -3.23
CA ASN A 1058 7.23 21.13 -2.80
C ASN A 1058 8.14 21.96 -3.73
N PRO A 1059 8.15 23.31 -3.64
CA PRO A 1059 8.93 24.18 -4.52
C PRO A 1059 10.45 23.93 -4.50
N GLY A 1060 10.98 23.38 -3.41
CA GLY A 1060 12.37 22.94 -3.30
C GLY A 1060 12.74 21.78 -4.24
N GLN A 1061 11.76 21.14 -4.87
CA GLN A 1061 11.90 20.06 -5.84
C GLN A 1061 11.53 20.51 -7.27
N TRP A 1062 11.25 21.80 -7.51
CA TRP A 1062 10.99 22.34 -8.86
C TRP A 1062 12.27 22.81 -9.56
N GLY A 1063 12.28 22.71 -10.89
CA GLY A 1063 13.35 23.23 -11.74
C GLY A 1063 13.15 24.72 -12.06
N LEU A 1064 13.88 25.23 -13.06
CA LEU A 1064 13.75 26.61 -13.51
C LEU A 1064 13.19 26.73 -14.93
N PHE A 1065 12.24 27.65 -15.13
CA PHE A 1065 11.67 28.05 -16.42
C PHE A 1065 12.24 29.42 -16.85
N HIS A 1066 12.90 29.51 -18.00
CA HIS A 1066 13.62 30.71 -18.47
C HIS A 1066 12.92 31.33 -19.69
N PHE A 1067 12.48 32.60 -19.59
CA PHE A 1067 11.72 33.35 -20.62
C PHE A 1067 12.58 34.24 -21.52
#